data_AF-A0A970RXZ3-F1
#
_entry.id   AF-A0A970RXZ3-F1
#
_cell.length_a   1.000
_cell.length_b   1.000
_cell.length_c   1.000
_cell.angle_alpha   90.00
_cell.angle_beta   90.00
_cell.angle_gamma   90.00
#
_symmetry.space_group_name_H-M   'P 1'
#
loop_
_entity.id
_entity.type
_entity.pdbx_description
1 polymer ?
#
loop_
_entity_poly.entity_id
_entity_poly.type
_entity_poly.pdbx_seq_one_letter_code
_entity_poly.pdbx_strand_id
1 'polypeptide(L)'
;MPEFTPELIAQTLNITFFTILGLSILFGLLRGFYKSLFFTIFSAIFLVAGFFLIPLVSEKILDANLGFINNILPSNIDVTVTSLRASLPEILANIFPKQQAAFAAGTDTMALAFGVVKFLLNIILLVVLLVLNATLFKIVPSIIWIFVKPKKDKATGEKPKKLRLFGALVGAVKGVVAVLFFAIPIAGLASFATSTSSLQNMIQDSSQAAMDDESAILESFTGYRNSIVGKTFSFTIGDTPFDEYLFDSFVKIDVQSSGTKETIKIRKDYNNLVEIFVTIVEANEGSLELNEKVLFRLTSEQLTSIQNRLKGTSLINVGKNVGAEFLHSMITEDNLIAGYEDEITLPQLKAINLQDDLSILVEAIKIINESDAQEEVFNNVFALSEAEAEELIDALSEMSLIKTGLPILFNLFLNMDSTKELMLDNNIDIANVVRPTPDDLILDFKNIVGIYKFAKDIGLTDTADFGQILDNEFLVTIGDEQVEDLFDVVFAFSFLYKNSELFSNFIYDTAIADLPDDFKDFLTREKVNENFNAAELSNLVLFVKVLAENEMFGEEDIDFQALLTDPNIEKLATHISKSNILSEGTETFINNLAAGFDLGFTIEVPDDVTFKENPGKVELTAFFKSIRDISNLELTDSESFGNLTEPELTALSTNFSNSKIITHNLSPLINSFTEGTPYDFINSQEEKEFWTQAEIYNTFNGIRIISNKGLDDSNIYDLSEAEIHSLALSKTISNAIENLLVNKTSPGEPLAGKLVINEGLVYESTATETGEVEHLFKGLNLLLAGSNLDSFAPEVNELLNLDLEVVFASKILEATLVENHIKNLFESGNLEKYLVKKYQDDTEFDWYIDENPNNKPGDTVPLLDAFKVLNENGIDYQTMNYNQFIVAVGDPEKPQQLNDAIISSNILTASLGTMLNQLLNVEANFNLEIYNDADLSYWGTAEEDGELFYILDGLVVAEGFKSYDYTALDDDSAADFKADAKQLNRSDTYRQLLARIPTESTLTIANSLRSDVDPKDLTKEEWDDEIDILTDVIVILNNHPNIDFDNPVLGDIAAVNQIKNLISNSLLYDASKIGYN
;
A
#
# COMPACT_ATOMS: atom_id res chain seq x y z
N MET A 1 -30.64 -81.21 -27.30
CA MET A 1 -30.09 -81.37 -28.67
C MET A 1 -28.73 -82.07 -28.53
N PRO A 2 -28.16 -82.74 -29.55
CA PRO A 2 -26.76 -83.20 -29.44
C PRO A 2 -25.85 -81.98 -29.19
N GLU A 3 -24.95 -82.07 -28.22
CA GLU A 3 -23.95 -81.03 -27.95
C GLU A 3 -23.07 -80.85 -29.20
N PHE A 4 -23.09 -79.65 -29.78
CA PHE A 4 -22.24 -79.30 -30.92
C PHE A 4 -20.83 -79.04 -30.39
N THR A 5 -19.94 -80.03 -30.43
CA THR A 5 -18.53 -79.86 -30.04
C THR A 5 -17.62 -79.55 -31.24
N PRO A 6 -16.48 -78.86 -31.05
CA PRO A 6 -15.48 -78.65 -32.10
C PRO A 6 -15.06 -79.94 -32.81
N GLU A 7 -14.94 -81.03 -32.05
CA GLU A 7 -14.59 -82.36 -32.57
C GLU A 7 -15.71 -82.95 -33.44
N LEU A 8 -16.98 -82.79 -33.04
CA LEU A 8 -18.13 -83.23 -33.80
C LEU A 8 -18.26 -82.46 -35.12
N ILE A 9 -18.01 -81.14 -35.12
CA ILE A 9 -17.98 -80.34 -36.35
C ILE A 9 -16.84 -80.79 -37.27
N ALA A 10 -15.63 -80.98 -36.74
CA ALA A 10 -14.50 -81.47 -37.52
C ALA A 10 -14.80 -82.83 -38.18
N GLN A 11 -15.40 -83.77 -37.43
CA GLN A 11 -15.82 -85.08 -37.94
C GLN A 11 -16.93 -84.96 -38.99
N THR A 12 -17.94 -84.12 -38.75
CA THR A 12 -19.06 -83.88 -39.67
C THR A 12 -18.57 -83.29 -40.99
N LEU A 13 -17.63 -82.35 -40.95
CA LEU A 13 -16.99 -81.78 -42.13
C LEU A 13 -16.13 -82.81 -42.87
N ASN A 14 -15.41 -83.67 -42.16
CA ASN A 14 -14.66 -84.76 -42.77
C ASN A 14 -15.58 -85.77 -43.48
N ILE A 15 -16.68 -86.18 -42.84
CA ILE A 15 -17.69 -87.07 -43.44
C ILE A 15 -18.33 -86.41 -44.66
N THR A 16 -18.71 -85.13 -44.54
CA THR A 16 -19.26 -84.33 -45.65
C THR A 16 -18.29 -84.24 -46.81
N PHE A 17 -17.01 -83.98 -46.52
CA PHE A 17 -15.93 -83.94 -47.51
C PHE A 17 -15.82 -85.25 -48.27
N PHE A 18 -15.68 -86.39 -47.56
CA PHE A 18 -15.59 -87.70 -48.20
C PHE A 18 -16.87 -88.09 -48.94
N THR A 19 -18.04 -87.66 -48.47
CA THR A 19 -19.33 -87.90 -49.13
C THR A 19 -19.42 -87.11 -50.44
N ILE A 20 -19.12 -85.81 -50.42
CA ILE A 20 -19.12 -84.95 -51.62
C ILE A 20 -18.06 -85.46 -52.61
N LEU A 21 -16.86 -85.77 -52.13
CA LEU A 21 -15.77 -86.27 -52.96
C LEU A 21 -16.11 -87.64 -53.56
N GLY A 22 -16.61 -88.57 -52.75
CA GLY A 22 -17.02 -89.92 -53.16
C GLY A 22 -18.17 -89.91 -54.16
N LEU A 23 -19.22 -89.11 -53.92
CA LEU A 23 -20.32 -88.92 -54.87
C LEU A 23 -19.80 -88.29 -56.17
N SER A 24 -18.93 -87.28 -56.09
CA SER A 24 -18.40 -86.61 -57.27
C SER A 24 -17.51 -87.55 -58.10
N ILE A 25 -16.70 -88.39 -57.47
CA ILE A 25 -15.92 -89.46 -58.09
C ILE A 25 -16.85 -90.51 -58.74
N LEU A 26 -17.89 -90.94 -58.04
CA LEU A 26 -18.88 -91.92 -58.54
C LEU A 26 -19.63 -91.38 -59.76
N PHE A 27 -20.15 -90.15 -59.69
CA PHE A 27 -20.78 -89.49 -60.83
C PHE A 27 -19.77 -89.29 -61.97
N GLY A 28 -18.52 -89.00 -61.64
CA GLY A 28 -17.39 -88.94 -62.56
C GLY A 28 -17.17 -90.24 -63.33
N LEU A 29 -17.15 -91.38 -62.63
CA LEU A 29 -17.03 -92.74 -63.16
C LEU A 29 -18.21 -93.12 -64.06
N LEU A 30 -19.44 -92.82 -63.63
CA LEU A 30 -20.67 -93.12 -64.36
C LEU A 30 -20.76 -92.32 -65.67
N ARG A 31 -20.35 -91.05 -65.64
CA ARG A 31 -20.40 -90.14 -66.79
C ARG A 31 -19.24 -90.35 -67.76
N GLY A 32 -18.05 -90.72 -67.26
CA GLY A 32 -16.81 -90.88 -68.03
C GLY A 32 -16.13 -89.54 -68.36
N PHE A 33 -14.83 -89.56 -68.65
CA PHE A 33 -13.96 -88.38 -68.77
C PHE A 33 -14.57 -87.17 -69.49
N TYR A 34 -14.90 -87.29 -70.78
CA TYR A 34 -15.37 -86.16 -71.58
C TYR A 34 -16.65 -85.50 -71.04
N LYS A 35 -17.61 -86.30 -70.56
CA LYS A 35 -18.86 -85.77 -70.00
C LYS A 35 -18.61 -85.13 -68.64
N SER A 36 -17.78 -85.75 -67.80
CA SER A 36 -17.42 -85.20 -66.50
C SER A 36 -16.65 -83.88 -66.65
N LEU A 37 -15.70 -83.80 -67.58
CA LEU A 37 -14.91 -82.61 -67.86
C LEU A 37 -15.78 -81.46 -68.35
N PHE A 38 -16.64 -81.73 -69.33
CA PHE A 38 -17.58 -80.74 -69.84
C PHE A 38 -18.48 -80.16 -68.74
N PHE A 39 -19.12 -81.01 -67.94
CA PHE A 39 -19.99 -80.57 -66.84
C PHE A 39 -19.22 -79.94 -65.65
N THR A 40 -17.92 -80.17 -65.55
CA THR A 40 -17.07 -79.54 -64.53
C THR A 40 -16.66 -78.14 -64.98
N ILE A 41 -16.20 -77.99 -66.22
CA ILE A 41 -15.86 -76.70 -66.83
C ILE A 41 -17.07 -75.76 -66.79
N PHE A 42 -18.24 -76.18 -67.27
CA PHE A 42 -19.42 -75.32 -67.25
C PHE A 42 -19.87 -74.94 -65.83
N SER A 43 -19.78 -75.87 -64.87
CA SER A 43 -20.12 -75.58 -63.48
C SER A 43 -19.11 -74.62 -62.84
N ALA A 44 -17.82 -74.75 -63.15
CA ALA A 44 -16.80 -73.80 -62.73
C ALA A 44 -17.02 -72.42 -63.38
N ILE A 45 -17.33 -72.36 -64.68
CA ILE A 45 -17.66 -71.11 -65.39
C ILE A 45 -18.87 -70.44 -64.75
N PHE A 46 -19.97 -71.17 -64.49
CA PHE A 46 -21.16 -70.56 -63.87
C PHE A 46 -20.91 -70.10 -62.43
N LEU A 47 -20.12 -70.84 -61.65
CA LEU A 47 -19.73 -70.40 -60.31
C LEU A 47 -18.84 -69.16 -60.36
N VAL A 48 -17.81 -69.15 -61.20
CA VAL A 48 -16.88 -68.01 -61.33
C VAL A 48 -17.57 -66.79 -61.95
N ALA A 49 -18.36 -66.97 -63.02
CA ALA A 49 -19.10 -65.87 -63.62
C ALA A 49 -20.19 -65.35 -62.66
N GLY A 50 -20.94 -66.25 -62.01
CA GLY A 50 -21.93 -65.88 -61.00
C GLY A 50 -21.30 -65.11 -59.85
N PHE A 51 -20.14 -65.56 -59.35
CA PHE A 51 -19.33 -64.89 -58.33
C PHE A 51 -19.07 -63.44 -58.72
N PHE A 52 -18.56 -63.16 -59.92
CA PHE A 52 -18.28 -61.80 -60.36
C PHE A 52 -19.53 -60.97 -60.69
N LEU A 53 -20.66 -61.62 -60.98
CA LEU A 53 -21.93 -60.95 -61.24
C LEU A 53 -22.66 -60.53 -59.96
N ILE A 54 -22.46 -61.22 -58.83
CA ILE A 54 -23.16 -60.92 -57.56
C ILE A 54 -23.09 -59.43 -57.20
N PRO A 55 -21.91 -58.76 -57.16
CA PRO A 55 -21.81 -57.35 -56.81
C PRO A 55 -22.52 -56.39 -57.79
N LEU A 56 -22.63 -56.79 -59.06
CA LEU A 56 -23.34 -56.01 -60.09
C LEU A 56 -24.85 -56.17 -59.97
N VAL A 57 -25.31 -57.39 -59.67
CA VAL A 57 -26.72 -57.70 -59.49
C VAL A 57 -27.25 -57.06 -58.20
N SER A 58 -26.50 -57.12 -57.09
CA SER A 58 -26.91 -56.49 -55.84
C SER A 58 -27.06 -54.97 -55.98
N GLU A 59 -26.16 -54.30 -56.70
CA GLU A 59 -26.28 -52.87 -57.02
C GLU A 59 -27.58 -52.56 -57.76
N LYS A 60 -27.93 -53.38 -58.76
CA LYS A 60 -29.17 -53.21 -59.54
C LYS A 60 -30.44 -53.49 -58.74
N ILE A 61 -30.37 -54.34 -57.72
CA ILE A 61 -31.50 -54.62 -56.83
C ILE A 61 -31.85 -53.39 -55.97
N LEU A 62 -30.88 -52.54 -55.61
CA LEU A 62 -31.15 -51.32 -54.85
C LEU A 62 -32.10 -50.36 -55.59
N ASP A 63 -32.02 -50.33 -56.93
CA ASP A 63 -32.84 -49.50 -57.82
C ASP A 63 -34.10 -50.21 -58.32
N ALA A 64 -34.28 -51.49 -57.97
CA ALA A 64 -35.42 -52.26 -58.43
C ALA A 64 -36.72 -51.74 -57.79
N ASN A 65 -37.80 -51.75 -58.57
CA ASN A 65 -39.12 -51.37 -58.06
C ASN A 65 -39.63 -52.46 -57.10
N LEU A 66 -39.76 -52.10 -55.82
CA LEU A 66 -40.25 -52.92 -54.72
C LEU A 66 -41.66 -52.53 -54.27
N GLY A 67 -42.43 -51.81 -55.10
CA GLY A 67 -43.79 -51.37 -54.75
C GLY A 67 -44.76 -52.50 -54.39
N PHE A 68 -44.42 -53.77 -54.70
CA PHE A 68 -45.17 -54.94 -54.24
C PHE A 68 -45.16 -55.09 -52.70
N ILE A 69 -44.13 -54.58 -52.01
CA ILE A 69 -43.95 -54.68 -50.56
C ILE A 69 -44.98 -53.84 -49.81
N ASN A 70 -45.47 -52.74 -50.39
CA ASN A 70 -46.47 -51.86 -49.76
C ASN A 70 -47.76 -52.59 -49.38
N ASN A 71 -48.11 -53.66 -50.10
CA ASN A 71 -49.31 -54.46 -49.81
C ASN A 71 -49.12 -55.45 -48.64
N ILE A 72 -47.89 -55.59 -48.15
CA ILE A 72 -47.48 -56.57 -47.12
C ILE A 72 -47.04 -55.85 -45.84
N LEU A 73 -46.76 -54.53 -45.90
CA LEU A 73 -46.38 -53.74 -44.74
C LEU A 73 -47.58 -53.47 -43.81
N PRO A 74 -47.37 -53.47 -42.48
CA PRO A 74 -48.41 -53.12 -41.52
C PRO A 74 -48.82 -51.64 -41.66
N SER A 75 -50.10 -51.35 -41.45
CA SER A 75 -50.76 -50.06 -41.72
C SER A 75 -50.33 -48.88 -40.84
N ASN A 76 -49.38 -49.08 -39.93
CA ASN A 76 -48.81 -48.06 -39.04
C ASN A 76 -47.50 -47.44 -39.57
N ILE A 77 -47.02 -47.87 -40.75
CA ILE A 77 -45.83 -47.30 -41.39
C ILE A 77 -46.27 -46.39 -42.52
N ASP A 78 -46.22 -45.07 -42.31
CA ASP A 78 -46.63 -44.04 -43.28
C ASP A 78 -45.54 -43.72 -44.31
N VAL A 79 -44.89 -44.77 -44.85
CA VAL A 79 -43.80 -44.67 -45.83
C VAL A 79 -44.12 -45.55 -47.04
N THR A 80 -44.15 -44.96 -48.23
CA THR A 80 -44.44 -45.71 -49.46
C THR A 80 -43.14 -46.29 -50.03
N VAL A 81 -42.97 -47.62 -49.96
CA VAL A 81 -41.80 -48.31 -50.50
C VAL A 81 -41.85 -48.35 -52.02
N THR A 82 -40.89 -47.72 -52.69
CA THR A 82 -40.78 -47.73 -54.16
C THR A 82 -39.54 -48.47 -54.63
N SER A 83 -38.37 -48.12 -54.12
CA SER A 83 -37.09 -48.83 -54.31
C SER A 83 -36.31 -48.75 -53.00
N LEU A 84 -35.32 -49.63 -52.77
CA LEU A 84 -34.49 -49.53 -51.56
C LEU A 84 -33.76 -48.19 -51.50
N ARG A 85 -33.30 -47.66 -52.65
CA ARG A 85 -32.57 -46.39 -52.71
C ARG A 85 -33.42 -45.17 -52.33
N ALA A 86 -34.71 -45.19 -52.68
CA ALA A 86 -35.63 -44.08 -52.34
C ALA A 86 -36.22 -44.23 -50.94
N SER A 87 -36.55 -45.46 -50.52
CA SER A 87 -37.36 -45.67 -49.32
C SER A 87 -36.56 -45.91 -48.05
N LEU A 88 -35.31 -46.39 -48.14
CA LEU A 88 -34.45 -46.58 -46.96
C LEU A 88 -34.12 -45.25 -46.22
N PRO A 89 -33.77 -44.14 -46.90
CA PRO A 89 -33.60 -42.83 -46.25
C PRO A 89 -34.83 -42.42 -45.42
N GLU A 90 -36.02 -42.54 -46.01
CA GLU A 90 -37.29 -42.14 -45.36
C GLU A 90 -37.61 -43.02 -44.14
N ILE A 91 -37.37 -44.33 -44.24
CA ILE A 91 -37.58 -45.27 -43.13
C ILE A 91 -36.62 -44.94 -41.98
N LEU A 92 -35.33 -44.72 -42.27
CA LEU A 92 -34.34 -44.41 -41.23
C LEU A 92 -34.60 -43.05 -40.57
N ALA A 93 -34.95 -42.03 -41.36
CA ALA A 93 -35.33 -40.72 -40.85
C ALA A 93 -36.58 -40.78 -39.95
N ASN A 94 -37.54 -41.66 -40.23
CA ASN A 94 -38.73 -41.83 -39.38
C ASN A 94 -38.41 -42.56 -38.07
N ILE A 95 -37.51 -43.55 -38.11
CA ILE A 95 -37.07 -44.28 -36.90
C ILE A 95 -36.19 -43.40 -36.00
N PHE A 96 -35.37 -42.53 -36.60
CA PHE A 96 -34.41 -41.67 -35.93
C PHE A 96 -34.60 -40.19 -36.33
N PRO A 97 -35.68 -39.54 -35.87
CA PRO A 97 -36.08 -38.22 -36.35
C PRO A 97 -35.04 -37.12 -36.06
N LYS A 98 -34.37 -37.19 -34.91
CA LYS A 98 -33.29 -36.25 -34.54
C LYS A 98 -32.05 -36.32 -35.42
N GLN A 99 -31.89 -37.41 -36.17
CA GLN A 99 -30.74 -37.64 -37.05
C GLN A 99 -31.13 -37.71 -38.52
N GLN A 100 -32.31 -37.18 -38.87
CA GLN A 100 -32.82 -37.13 -40.23
C GLN A 100 -31.80 -36.56 -41.23
N ALA A 101 -31.03 -35.54 -40.84
CA ALA A 101 -30.00 -34.92 -41.67
C ALA A 101 -28.87 -35.91 -42.03
N ALA A 102 -28.48 -36.79 -41.11
CA ALA A 102 -27.48 -37.82 -41.37
C ALA A 102 -27.99 -38.89 -42.35
N PHE A 103 -29.30 -39.10 -42.46
CA PHE A 103 -29.90 -40.06 -43.40
C PHE A 103 -30.25 -39.47 -44.78
N ALA A 104 -29.80 -38.27 -45.10
CA ALA A 104 -30.02 -37.66 -46.41
C ALA A 104 -29.24 -38.37 -47.54
N ALA A 105 -29.73 -38.25 -48.77
CA ALA A 105 -29.03 -38.82 -49.92
C ALA A 105 -27.68 -38.12 -50.15
N GLY A 106 -26.58 -38.89 -50.18
CA GLY A 106 -25.23 -38.39 -50.39
C GLY A 106 -24.38 -38.27 -49.11
N THR A 107 -24.94 -38.57 -47.94
CA THR A 107 -24.19 -38.65 -46.68
C THR A 107 -23.37 -39.94 -46.56
N ASP A 108 -22.32 -39.92 -45.74
CA ASP A 108 -21.49 -41.08 -45.44
C ASP A 108 -22.28 -42.14 -44.64
N THR A 109 -23.19 -41.70 -43.77
CA THR A 109 -24.12 -42.56 -43.03
C THR A 109 -25.03 -43.35 -43.97
N MET A 110 -25.62 -42.70 -44.98
CA MET A 110 -26.42 -43.41 -45.97
C MET A 110 -25.58 -44.29 -46.89
N ALA A 111 -24.36 -43.87 -47.23
CA ALA A 111 -23.43 -44.71 -47.98
C ALA A 111 -23.12 -46.01 -47.21
N LEU A 112 -22.92 -45.93 -45.88
CA LEU A 112 -22.75 -47.11 -45.02
C LEU A 112 -24.02 -47.97 -44.98
N ALA A 113 -25.20 -47.36 -44.77
CA ALA A 113 -26.47 -48.09 -44.75
C ALA A 113 -26.72 -48.87 -46.05
N PHE A 114 -26.49 -48.24 -47.21
CA PHE A 114 -26.56 -48.93 -48.51
C PHE A 114 -25.48 -49.99 -48.66
N GLY A 115 -24.27 -49.75 -48.15
CA GLY A 115 -23.20 -50.73 -48.08
C GLY A 115 -23.62 -51.99 -47.32
N VAL A 116 -24.23 -51.84 -46.14
CA VAL A 116 -24.74 -52.95 -45.29
C VAL A 116 -25.85 -53.71 -46.01
N VAL A 117 -26.82 -53.02 -46.60
CA VAL A 117 -27.90 -53.66 -47.37
C VAL A 117 -27.34 -54.44 -48.56
N LYS A 118 -26.39 -53.85 -49.30
CA LYS A 118 -25.72 -54.53 -50.43
C LYS A 118 -24.93 -55.75 -49.96
N PHE A 119 -24.27 -55.66 -48.81
CA PHE A 119 -23.60 -56.77 -48.17
C PHE A 119 -24.57 -57.94 -47.87
N LEU A 120 -25.73 -57.68 -47.27
CA LEU A 120 -26.75 -58.69 -47.01
C LEU A 120 -27.28 -59.31 -48.32
N LEU A 121 -27.53 -58.48 -49.33
CA LEU A 121 -27.93 -58.95 -50.66
C LEU A 121 -26.86 -59.84 -51.30
N ASN A 122 -25.57 -59.52 -51.15
CA ASN A 122 -24.48 -60.35 -51.68
C ASN A 122 -24.47 -61.74 -51.02
N ILE A 123 -24.69 -61.83 -49.71
CA ILE A 123 -24.80 -63.12 -49.00
C ILE A 123 -25.99 -63.93 -49.56
N ILE A 124 -27.16 -63.31 -49.66
CA ILE A 124 -28.37 -63.95 -50.19
C ILE A 124 -28.13 -64.45 -51.62
N LEU A 125 -27.56 -63.61 -52.49
CA LEU A 125 -27.28 -63.97 -53.88
C LEU A 125 -26.21 -65.06 -54.01
N LEU A 126 -25.24 -65.12 -53.08
CA LEU A 126 -24.28 -66.22 -53.02
C LEU A 126 -24.97 -67.55 -52.70
N VAL A 127 -25.88 -67.56 -51.72
CA VAL A 127 -26.69 -68.75 -51.41
C VAL A 127 -27.54 -69.15 -52.61
N VAL A 128 -28.20 -68.19 -53.25
CA VAL A 128 -28.98 -68.42 -54.48
C VAL A 128 -28.09 -68.99 -55.58
N LEU A 129 -26.89 -68.45 -55.81
CA LEU A 129 -25.95 -68.95 -56.81
C LEU A 129 -25.56 -70.42 -56.55
N LEU A 130 -25.28 -70.78 -55.30
CA LEU A 130 -24.97 -72.16 -54.91
C LEU A 130 -26.14 -73.10 -55.19
N VAL A 131 -27.37 -72.69 -54.85
CA VAL A 131 -28.60 -73.46 -55.11
C VAL A 131 -28.84 -73.61 -56.62
N LEU A 132 -28.69 -72.53 -57.40
CA LEU A 132 -28.84 -72.54 -58.86
C LEU A 132 -27.79 -73.46 -59.52
N ASN A 133 -26.53 -73.42 -59.06
CA ASN A 133 -25.48 -74.30 -59.58
C ASN A 133 -25.73 -75.77 -59.25
N ALA A 134 -26.29 -76.06 -58.06
CA ALA A 134 -26.66 -77.41 -57.66
C ALA A 134 -27.88 -77.96 -58.41
N THR A 135 -28.81 -77.11 -58.84
CA THR A 135 -30.10 -77.50 -59.43
C THR A 135 -30.19 -77.17 -60.93
N LEU A 136 -30.44 -75.90 -61.25
CA LEU A 136 -30.85 -75.40 -62.57
C LEU A 136 -29.70 -75.32 -63.58
N PHE A 137 -28.50 -74.90 -63.17
CA PHE A 137 -27.37 -74.75 -64.10
C PHE A 137 -26.83 -76.07 -64.64
N LYS A 138 -27.32 -77.22 -64.17
CA LYS A 138 -27.04 -78.52 -64.77
C LYS A 138 -27.85 -78.74 -66.08
N ILE A 139 -28.92 -77.98 -66.30
CA ILE A 139 -29.79 -78.11 -67.48
C ILE A 139 -29.06 -77.62 -68.74
N VAL A 140 -28.46 -76.43 -68.69
CA VAL A 140 -27.72 -75.83 -69.81
C VAL A 140 -26.63 -76.76 -70.38
N PRO A 141 -25.66 -77.27 -69.60
CA PRO A 141 -24.67 -78.20 -70.10
C PRO A 141 -25.31 -79.54 -70.51
N SER A 142 -26.45 -79.94 -69.93
CA SER A 142 -27.18 -81.13 -70.39
C SER A 142 -27.73 -80.98 -71.80
N ILE A 143 -28.27 -79.81 -72.15
CA ILE A 143 -28.75 -79.49 -73.49
C ILE A 143 -27.58 -79.43 -74.47
N ILE A 144 -26.53 -78.67 -74.15
CA ILE A 144 -25.36 -78.50 -75.04
C ILE A 144 -24.64 -79.85 -75.26
N TRP A 145 -24.57 -80.69 -74.24
CA TRP A 145 -23.95 -82.02 -74.34
C TRP A 145 -24.62 -82.92 -75.39
N ILE A 146 -25.93 -82.76 -75.67
CA ILE A 146 -26.62 -83.55 -76.70
C ILE A 146 -25.96 -83.34 -78.07
N PHE A 147 -25.46 -82.12 -78.34
CA PHE A 147 -24.84 -81.73 -79.60
C PHE A 147 -23.33 -82.01 -79.65
N VAL A 148 -22.64 -81.81 -78.52
CA VAL A 148 -21.16 -81.91 -78.43
C VAL A 148 -20.66 -83.32 -78.09
N LYS A 149 -21.55 -84.26 -77.74
CA LYS A 149 -21.17 -85.64 -77.41
C LYS A 149 -20.35 -86.30 -78.55
N PRO A 150 -19.32 -87.11 -78.23
CA PRO A 150 -18.52 -87.80 -79.25
C PRO A 150 -19.39 -88.68 -80.16
N LYS A 151 -19.24 -88.53 -81.47
CA LYS A 151 -19.92 -89.36 -82.48
C LYS A 151 -19.16 -90.70 -82.66
N LYS A 152 -19.84 -91.72 -83.21
CA LYS A 152 -19.20 -93.02 -83.53
C LYS A 152 -18.07 -92.80 -84.53
N ASP A 153 -17.00 -93.55 -84.39
CA ASP A 153 -15.92 -93.58 -85.36
C ASP A 153 -16.47 -94.05 -86.72
N LYS A 154 -16.17 -93.32 -87.80
CA LYS A 154 -16.68 -93.61 -89.15
C LYS A 154 -16.04 -94.85 -89.76
N ALA A 155 -14.83 -95.23 -89.34
CA ALA A 155 -14.09 -96.36 -89.89
C ALA A 155 -14.38 -97.69 -89.18
N THR A 156 -14.60 -97.66 -87.87
CA THR A 156 -14.79 -98.88 -87.05
C THR A 156 -16.23 -99.04 -86.55
N GLY A 157 -17.07 -98.01 -86.65
CA GLY A 157 -18.46 -98.03 -86.14
C GLY A 157 -18.58 -98.03 -84.60
N GLU A 158 -17.45 -98.08 -83.89
CA GLU A 158 -17.39 -98.14 -82.43
C GLU A 158 -17.50 -96.75 -81.79
N LYS A 159 -18.08 -96.70 -80.59
CA LYS A 159 -18.09 -95.47 -79.77
C LYS A 159 -16.75 -95.36 -79.03
N PRO A 160 -16.19 -94.15 -78.87
CA PRO A 160 -14.98 -93.97 -78.07
C PRO A 160 -15.17 -94.54 -76.66
N LYS A 161 -14.16 -95.29 -76.18
CA LYS A 161 -14.20 -95.92 -74.87
C LYS A 161 -14.46 -94.87 -73.79
N LYS A 162 -15.43 -95.14 -72.92
CA LYS A 162 -15.66 -94.31 -71.73
C LYS A 162 -14.47 -94.48 -70.80
N LEU A 163 -13.54 -93.52 -70.80
CA LEU A 163 -12.43 -93.45 -69.85
C LEU A 163 -12.96 -93.13 -68.45
N ARG A 164 -13.37 -94.17 -67.71
CA ARG A 164 -14.06 -94.03 -66.43
C ARG A 164 -13.12 -93.50 -65.34
N LEU A 165 -11.88 -94.00 -65.26
CA LEU A 165 -10.90 -93.56 -64.26
C LEU A 165 -10.56 -92.06 -64.38
N PHE A 166 -10.31 -91.57 -65.60
CA PHE A 166 -10.12 -90.14 -65.82
C PHE A 166 -11.39 -89.31 -65.54
N GLY A 167 -12.58 -89.89 -65.79
CA GLY A 167 -13.85 -89.30 -65.37
C GLY A 167 -13.99 -89.20 -63.86
N ALA A 168 -13.49 -90.19 -63.12
CA ALA A 168 -13.41 -90.21 -61.67
C ALA A 168 -12.52 -89.08 -61.14
N LEU A 169 -11.33 -88.90 -61.74
CA LEU A 169 -10.38 -87.86 -61.37
C LEU A 169 -10.95 -86.45 -61.59
N VAL A 170 -11.58 -86.22 -62.74
CA VAL A 170 -12.27 -84.96 -63.00
C VAL A 170 -13.45 -84.74 -62.04
N GLY A 171 -14.18 -85.81 -61.70
CA GLY A 171 -15.18 -85.79 -60.65
C GLY A 171 -14.59 -85.41 -59.30
N ALA A 172 -13.41 -85.93 -58.94
CA ALA A 172 -12.70 -85.57 -57.71
C ALA A 172 -12.34 -84.08 -57.68
N VAL A 173 -11.75 -83.55 -58.76
CA VAL A 173 -11.43 -82.11 -58.87
C VAL A 173 -12.68 -81.25 -58.72
N LYS A 174 -13.78 -81.63 -59.38
CA LYS A 174 -15.08 -80.95 -59.22
C LYS A 174 -15.56 -81.00 -57.77
N GLY A 175 -15.40 -82.15 -57.11
CA GLY A 175 -15.73 -82.34 -55.70
C GLY A 175 -14.92 -81.40 -54.80
N VAL A 176 -13.60 -81.33 -54.99
CA VAL A 176 -12.71 -80.42 -54.23
C VAL A 176 -13.09 -78.96 -54.44
N VAL A 177 -13.38 -78.54 -55.68
CA VAL A 177 -13.86 -77.17 -55.96
C VAL A 177 -15.21 -76.90 -55.30
N ALA A 178 -16.14 -77.86 -55.32
CA ALA A 178 -17.41 -77.72 -54.63
C ALA A 178 -17.23 -77.61 -53.11
N VAL A 179 -16.32 -78.38 -52.52
CA VAL A 179 -15.95 -78.28 -51.11
C VAL A 179 -15.36 -76.90 -50.80
N LEU A 180 -14.49 -76.33 -51.64
CA LEU A 180 -13.94 -74.99 -51.43
C LEU A 180 -15.05 -73.93 -51.28
N PHE A 181 -16.07 -73.96 -52.13
CA PHE A 181 -17.19 -73.01 -52.04
C PHE A 181 -18.03 -73.20 -50.77
N PHE A 182 -18.14 -74.42 -50.24
CA PHE A 182 -18.72 -74.68 -48.92
C PHE A 182 -17.78 -74.25 -47.78
N ALA A 183 -16.47 -74.36 -47.99
CA ALA A 183 -15.45 -74.04 -46.99
C ALA A 183 -15.36 -72.53 -46.72
N ILE A 184 -15.53 -71.67 -47.72
CA ILE A 184 -15.43 -70.20 -47.59
C ILE A 184 -16.31 -69.64 -46.44
N PRO A 185 -17.64 -69.82 -46.40
CA PRO A 185 -18.47 -69.27 -45.32
C PRO A 185 -18.14 -69.91 -43.96
N ILE A 186 -17.77 -71.19 -43.93
CA ILE A 186 -17.42 -71.91 -42.70
C ILE A 186 -16.07 -71.43 -42.15
N ALA A 187 -15.10 -71.13 -43.01
CA ALA A 187 -13.80 -70.57 -42.63
C ALA A 187 -13.95 -69.18 -42.00
N GLY A 188 -14.83 -68.34 -42.54
CA GLY A 188 -15.16 -67.05 -41.93
C GLY A 188 -15.82 -67.20 -40.56
N LEU A 189 -16.85 -68.05 -40.45
CA LEU A 189 -17.50 -68.35 -39.16
C LEU A 189 -16.52 -68.94 -38.15
N ALA A 190 -15.61 -69.81 -38.58
CA ALA A 190 -14.56 -70.36 -37.73
C ALA A 190 -13.57 -69.28 -37.25
N SER A 191 -13.19 -68.32 -38.11
CA SER A 191 -12.36 -67.19 -37.69
C SER A 191 -13.07 -66.32 -36.66
N PHE A 192 -14.36 -66.00 -36.86
CA PHE A 192 -15.14 -65.29 -35.85
C PHE A 192 -15.20 -66.09 -34.55
N ALA A 193 -15.55 -67.37 -34.62
CA ALA A 193 -15.60 -68.26 -33.46
C ALA A 193 -14.28 -68.33 -32.69
N THR A 194 -13.14 -68.38 -33.38
CA THR A 194 -11.83 -68.35 -32.73
C THR A 194 -11.59 -67.04 -31.98
N SER A 195 -11.82 -65.89 -32.62
CA SER A 195 -11.67 -64.59 -31.95
C SER A 195 -12.67 -64.39 -30.81
N THR A 196 -13.92 -64.84 -30.96
CA THR A 196 -14.93 -64.81 -29.89
C THR A 196 -14.58 -65.78 -28.76
N SER A 197 -14.01 -66.95 -29.05
CA SER A 197 -13.56 -67.91 -28.02
C SER A 197 -12.39 -67.36 -27.20
N SER A 198 -11.49 -66.60 -27.81
CA SER A 198 -10.43 -65.88 -27.08
C SER A 198 -11.03 -64.88 -26.09
N LEU A 199 -12.05 -64.12 -26.51
CA LEU A 199 -12.80 -63.23 -25.60
C LEU A 199 -13.51 -64.03 -24.49
N GLN A 200 -14.21 -65.11 -24.85
CA GLN A 200 -15.02 -65.89 -23.93
C GLN A 200 -14.18 -66.59 -22.86
N ASN A 201 -13.00 -67.13 -23.21
CA ASN A 201 -12.08 -67.74 -22.25
C ASN A 201 -11.64 -66.71 -21.19
N MET A 202 -11.39 -65.46 -21.61
CA MET A 202 -11.06 -64.37 -20.68
C MET A 202 -12.26 -63.96 -19.82
N ILE A 203 -13.48 -64.09 -20.36
CA ILE A 203 -14.71 -63.79 -19.63
C ILE A 203 -15.08 -64.87 -18.61
N GLN A 204 -14.80 -66.15 -18.90
CA GLN A 204 -15.09 -67.27 -18.01
C GLN A 204 -14.15 -67.36 -16.80
N ASP A 205 -12.90 -66.91 -16.91
CA ASP A 205 -11.99 -66.86 -15.77
C ASP A 205 -12.40 -65.83 -14.71
N SER A 206 -13.26 -64.86 -15.06
CA SER A 206 -13.72 -63.76 -14.17
C SER A 206 -15.17 -63.89 -13.70
N SER A 207 -16.03 -64.68 -14.36
CA SER A 207 -17.42 -64.88 -13.91
C SER A 207 -18.00 -66.23 -14.34
N GLN A 208 -18.71 -66.90 -13.41
CA GLN A 208 -19.48 -68.12 -13.69
C GLN A 208 -20.74 -67.82 -14.52
N ALA A 209 -20.55 -67.41 -15.78
CA ALA A 209 -21.63 -67.32 -16.75
C ALA A 209 -21.75 -68.64 -17.52
N ALA A 210 -22.94 -69.24 -17.45
CA ALA A 210 -23.31 -70.40 -18.24
C ALA A 210 -23.29 -70.03 -19.73
N MET A 211 -22.75 -70.92 -20.57
CA MET A 211 -22.82 -70.80 -22.02
C MET A 211 -24.29 -70.72 -22.46
N ASP A 212 -24.65 -69.66 -23.18
CA ASP A 212 -25.91 -69.63 -23.90
C ASP A 212 -25.84 -70.63 -25.07
N ASP A 213 -26.93 -71.31 -25.39
CA ASP A 213 -26.96 -72.38 -26.42
C ASP A 213 -26.43 -71.88 -27.79
N GLU A 214 -26.56 -70.57 -28.06
CA GLU A 214 -26.03 -69.90 -29.26
C GLU A 214 -24.49 -69.75 -29.26
N SER A 215 -23.89 -69.50 -28.09
CA SER A 215 -22.43 -69.37 -27.94
C SER A 215 -21.71 -70.71 -28.12
N ALA A 216 -22.31 -71.80 -27.63
CA ALA A 216 -21.81 -73.16 -27.82
C ALA A 216 -21.82 -73.58 -29.30
N ILE A 217 -22.84 -73.15 -30.05
CA ILE A 217 -22.89 -73.38 -31.51
C ILE A 217 -21.76 -72.63 -32.21
N LEU A 218 -21.48 -71.38 -31.83
CA LEU A 218 -20.39 -70.61 -32.42
C LEU A 218 -19.02 -71.23 -32.09
N GLU A 219 -18.75 -71.57 -30.83
CA GLU A 219 -17.49 -72.20 -30.40
C GLU A 219 -17.21 -73.52 -31.12
N SER A 220 -18.26 -74.30 -31.44
CA SER A 220 -18.13 -75.54 -32.20
C SER A 220 -17.46 -75.36 -33.58
N PHE A 221 -17.52 -74.16 -34.18
CA PHE A 221 -16.86 -73.88 -35.46
C PHE A 221 -15.34 -73.76 -35.36
N THR A 222 -14.76 -73.59 -34.17
CA THR A 222 -13.28 -73.61 -33.96
C THR A 222 -12.65 -74.92 -34.45
N GLY A 223 -13.41 -76.02 -34.45
CA GLY A 223 -13.00 -77.33 -34.97
C GLY A 223 -12.76 -77.37 -36.49
N TYR A 224 -13.20 -76.34 -37.24
CA TYR A 224 -13.03 -76.27 -38.70
C TYR A 224 -11.58 -76.42 -39.14
N ARG A 225 -10.63 -75.71 -38.50
CA ARG A 225 -9.20 -75.75 -38.84
C ARG A 225 -8.57 -77.11 -38.57
N ASN A 226 -9.16 -77.91 -37.69
CA ASN A 226 -8.72 -79.28 -37.40
C ASN A 226 -9.27 -80.32 -38.40
N SER A 227 -10.29 -79.96 -39.18
CA SER A 227 -10.86 -80.80 -40.24
C SER A 227 -9.94 -80.90 -41.47
N ILE A 228 -10.13 -81.95 -42.26
CA ILE A 228 -9.46 -82.14 -43.56
C ILE A 228 -9.81 -80.99 -44.51
N VAL A 229 -11.04 -80.47 -44.45
CA VAL A 229 -11.48 -79.32 -45.26
C VAL A 229 -10.65 -78.09 -44.92
N GLY A 230 -10.58 -77.73 -43.64
CA GLY A 230 -9.82 -76.56 -43.17
C GLY A 230 -8.32 -76.66 -43.45
N LYS A 231 -7.72 -77.84 -43.28
CA LYS A 231 -6.30 -78.09 -43.61
C LYS A 231 -6.00 -78.05 -45.11
N THR A 232 -6.95 -78.44 -45.96
CA THR A 232 -6.77 -78.44 -47.42
C THR A 232 -6.67 -77.02 -47.98
N PHE A 233 -7.34 -76.06 -47.34
CA PHE A 233 -7.42 -74.67 -47.81
C PHE A 233 -6.69 -73.66 -46.91
N SER A 234 -5.85 -74.12 -45.97
CA SER A 234 -5.13 -73.26 -45.01
C SER A 234 -3.82 -72.64 -45.54
N PHE A 235 -3.49 -72.77 -46.83
CA PHE A 235 -2.33 -72.06 -47.40
C PHE A 235 -2.59 -70.55 -47.39
N THR A 236 -1.60 -69.72 -47.15
CA THR A 236 -1.81 -68.28 -46.94
C THR A 236 -1.60 -67.46 -48.22
N ILE A 237 -2.37 -66.37 -48.36
CA ILE A 237 -2.09 -65.25 -49.27
C ILE A 237 -1.77 -64.05 -48.37
N GLY A 238 -0.49 -63.65 -48.34
CA GLY A 238 0.02 -62.78 -47.26
C GLY A 238 -0.06 -63.51 -45.93
N ASP A 239 -0.63 -62.84 -44.91
CA ASP A 239 -0.79 -63.38 -43.56
C ASP A 239 -2.18 -64.02 -43.32
N THR A 240 -3.00 -64.18 -44.37
CA THR A 240 -4.37 -64.71 -44.25
C THR A 240 -4.53 -66.05 -44.97
N PRO A 241 -5.11 -67.10 -44.33
CA PRO A 241 -5.48 -68.35 -45.01
C PRO A 241 -6.34 -68.12 -46.25
N PHE A 242 -6.16 -68.92 -47.30
CA PHE A 242 -6.77 -68.69 -48.61
C PHE A 242 -8.31 -68.67 -48.58
N ASP A 243 -8.91 -69.56 -47.81
CA ASP A 243 -10.37 -69.62 -47.63
C ASP A 243 -10.91 -68.40 -46.86
N GLU A 244 -10.19 -67.89 -45.86
CA GLU A 244 -10.48 -66.62 -45.18
C GLU A 244 -10.25 -65.40 -46.09
N TYR A 245 -9.21 -65.41 -46.92
CA TYR A 245 -8.96 -64.35 -47.90
C TYR A 245 -10.10 -64.26 -48.92
N LEU A 246 -10.59 -65.41 -49.38
CA LEU A 246 -11.79 -65.47 -50.23
C LEU A 246 -13.03 -65.01 -49.47
N PHE A 247 -13.17 -65.37 -48.19
CA PHE A 247 -14.25 -64.87 -47.34
C PHE A 247 -14.25 -63.34 -47.27
N ASP A 248 -13.12 -62.71 -46.94
CA ASP A 248 -12.96 -61.25 -46.87
C ASP A 248 -13.21 -60.54 -48.21
N SER A 249 -13.00 -61.24 -49.33
CA SER A 249 -13.27 -60.70 -50.66
C SER A 249 -14.77 -60.57 -50.96
N PHE A 250 -15.60 -61.33 -50.25
CA PHE A 250 -17.05 -61.40 -50.43
C PHE A 250 -17.86 -60.81 -49.29
N VAL A 251 -17.47 -61.13 -48.07
CA VAL A 251 -18.07 -60.68 -46.83
C VAL A 251 -17.38 -59.39 -46.45
N LYS A 252 -17.71 -58.36 -47.24
CA LYS A 252 -17.18 -57.01 -47.12
C LYS A 252 -18.28 -56.00 -47.35
N ILE A 253 -18.10 -54.82 -46.78
CA ILE A 253 -18.96 -53.67 -47.01
C ILE A 253 -18.13 -52.64 -47.75
N ASP A 254 -18.48 -52.38 -49.01
CA ASP A 254 -17.89 -51.32 -49.81
C ASP A 254 -18.70 -50.04 -49.58
N VAL A 255 -18.07 -48.99 -49.04
CA VAL A 255 -18.68 -47.68 -48.75
C VAL A 255 -17.96 -46.61 -49.54
N GLN A 256 -18.71 -45.68 -50.13
CA GLN A 256 -18.14 -44.45 -50.64
C GLN A 256 -18.12 -43.43 -49.50
N SER A 257 -16.94 -43.21 -48.90
CA SER A 257 -16.78 -42.28 -47.80
C SER A 257 -15.87 -41.11 -48.18
N SER A 258 -16.33 -39.87 -47.97
CA SER A 258 -15.58 -38.65 -48.33
C SER A 258 -15.00 -38.65 -49.76
N GLY A 259 -15.79 -39.16 -50.72
CA GLY A 259 -15.40 -39.25 -52.14
C GLY A 259 -14.42 -40.39 -52.49
N THR A 260 -13.91 -41.11 -51.49
CA THR A 260 -13.05 -42.29 -51.67
C THR A 260 -13.82 -43.58 -51.43
N LYS A 261 -13.36 -44.69 -52.01
CA LYS A 261 -13.97 -46.00 -51.79
C LYS A 261 -13.24 -46.72 -50.66
N GLU A 262 -13.92 -46.88 -49.53
CA GLU A 262 -13.46 -47.66 -48.39
C GLU A 262 -14.07 -49.06 -48.41
N THR A 263 -13.30 -50.07 -47.99
CA THR A 263 -13.74 -51.46 -47.95
C THR A 263 -13.58 -52.02 -46.54
N ILE A 264 -14.70 -52.19 -45.85
CA ILE A 264 -14.76 -52.79 -44.51
C ILE A 264 -14.75 -54.31 -44.65
N LYS A 265 -13.69 -54.94 -44.14
CA LYS A 265 -13.57 -56.41 -44.06
C LYS A 265 -13.99 -56.86 -42.67
N ILE A 266 -15.26 -57.23 -42.51
CA ILE A 266 -15.91 -57.47 -41.19
C ILE A 266 -15.08 -58.40 -40.31
N ARG A 267 -14.60 -59.52 -40.85
CA ARG A 267 -13.78 -60.49 -40.10
C ARG A 267 -12.45 -59.90 -39.66
N LYS A 268 -11.72 -59.23 -40.56
CA LYS A 268 -10.42 -58.63 -40.24
C LYS A 268 -10.55 -57.52 -39.20
N ASP A 269 -11.53 -56.64 -39.37
CA ASP A 269 -11.78 -55.52 -38.45
C ASP A 269 -12.24 -56.04 -37.07
N TYR A 270 -13.11 -57.06 -37.03
CA TYR A 270 -13.48 -57.74 -35.77
C TYR A 270 -12.26 -58.32 -35.07
N ASN A 271 -11.40 -59.07 -35.79
CA ASN A 271 -10.19 -59.65 -35.21
C ASN A 271 -9.25 -58.57 -34.65
N ASN A 272 -9.05 -57.44 -35.35
CA ASN A 272 -8.23 -56.34 -34.86
C ASN A 272 -8.78 -55.76 -33.54
N LEU A 273 -10.10 -55.55 -33.46
CA LEU A 273 -10.77 -55.02 -32.27
C LEU A 273 -10.71 -56.00 -31.09
N VAL A 274 -10.91 -57.30 -31.36
CA VAL A 274 -10.74 -58.35 -30.34
C VAL A 274 -9.32 -58.35 -29.79
N GLU A 275 -8.31 -58.26 -30.64
CA GLU A 275 -6.90 -58.28 -30.21
C GLU A 275 -6.50 -57.02 -29.42
N ILE A 276 -7.07 -55.85 -29.77
CA ILE A 276 -6.94 -54.64 -28.96
C ILE A 276 -7.56 -54.87 -27.58
N PHE A 277 -8.77 -55.41 -27.52
CA PHE A 277 -9.46 -55.71 -26.26
C PHE A 277 -8.66 -56.72 -25.41
N VAL A 278 -8.12 -57.78 -26.03
CA VAL A 278 -7.23 -58.75 -25.36
C VAL A 278 -6.02 -58.03 -24.76
N THR A 279 -5.36 -57.16 -25.53
CA THR A 279 -4.20 -56.38 -25.05
C THR A 279 -4.56 -55.50 -23.85
N ILE A 280 -5.74 -54.86 -23.87
CA ILE A 280 -6.23 -54.02 -22.77
C ILE A 280 -6.54 -54.86 -21.54
N VAL A 281 -7.24 -55.99 -21.68
CA VAL A 281 -7.58 -56.87 -20.55
C VAL A 281 -6.34 -57.53 -19.95
N GLU A 282 -5.35 -57.90 -20.77
CA GLU A 282 -4.05 -58.37 -20.28
C GLU A 282 -3.34 -57.30 -19.44
N ALA A 283 -3.36 -56.03 -19.89
CA ALA A 283 -2.85 -54.90 -19.10
C ALA A 283 -3.70 -54.59 -17.86
N ASN A 284 -4.98 -55.00 -17.87
CA ASN A 284 -5.89 -54.93 -16.73
C ASN A 284 -5.79 -56.14 -15.80
N GLU A 285 -4.66 -56.85 -15.80
CA GLU A 285 -4.42 -58.04 -14.97
C GLU A 285 -5.45 -59.16 -15.17
N GLY A 286 -6.05 -59.23 -16.37
CA GLY A 286 -7.09 -60.20 -16.71
C GLY A 286 -8.52 -59.80 -16.29
N SER A 287 -8.71 -58.61 -15.71
CA SER A 287 -10.05 -58.11 -15.36
C SER A 287 -10.80 -57.58 -16.58
N LEU A 288 -12.08 -57.95 -16.70
CA LEU A 288 -13.01 -57.35 -17.67
C LEU A 288 -13.59 -56.03 -17.19
N GLU A 289 -13.63 -55.80 -15.87
CA GLU A 289 -13.99 -54.51 -15.30
C GLU A 289 -12.82 -53.59 -15.56
N LEU A 290 -12.94 -52.77 -16.61
CA LEU A 290 -11.93 -51.81 -16.99
C LEU A 290 -11.73 -50.85 -15.81
N ASN A 291 -10.62 -51.02 -15.12
CA ASN A 291 -10.14 -50.06 -14.16
C ASN A 291 -9.66 -48.85 -14.95
N GLU A 292 -10.05 -47.65 -14.57
CA GLU A 292 -9.60 -46.41 -15.22
C GLU A 292 -8.06 -46.28 -15.21
N LYS A 293 -7.38 -46.95 -14.26
CA LYS A 293 -5.91 -47.09 -14.21
C LYS A 293 -5.28 -47.94 -15.33
N VAL A 294 -6.08 -48.70 -16.09
CA VAL A 294 -5.56 -49.64 -17.12
C VAL A 294 -4.79 -48.92 -18.22
N LEU A 295 -5.22 -47.72 -18.59
CA LEU A 295 -4.61 -46.94 -19.66
C LEU A 295 -3.15 -46.58 -19.34
N PHE A 296 -2.85 -46.38 -18.05
CA PHE A 296 -1.51 -46.07 -17.53
C PHE A 296 -0.70 -47.32 -17.20
N ARG A 297 -1.28 -48.52 -17.27
CA ARG A 297 -0.54 -49.79 -17.11
C ARG A 297 -0.04 -50.35 -18.45
N LEU A 298 -0.51 -49.79 -19.55
CA LEU A 298 -0.10 -50.19 -20.89
C LEU A 298 1.35 -49.81 -21.15
N THR A 299 2.16 -50.80 -21.53
CA THR A 299 3.55 -50.56 -21.93
C THR A 299 3.61 -49.83 -23.28
N SER A 300 4.71 -49.12 -23.56
CA SER A 300 4.96 -48.45 -24.85
C SER A 300 4.83 -49.39 -26.07
N GLU A 301 5.20 -50.68 -25.92
CA GLU A 301 5.04 -51.69 -26.97
C GLU A 301 3.56 -52.04 -27.20
N GLN A 302 2.78 -52.22 -26.13
CA GLN A 302 1.33 -52.48 -26.21
C GLN A 302 0.60 -51.28 -26.83
N LEU A 303 0.93 -50.05 -26.43
CA LEU A 303 0.36 -48.82 -27.01
C LEU A 303 0.64 -48.73 -28.53
N THR A 304 1.87 -49.03 -28.95
CA THR A 304 2.24 -49.06 -30.38
C THR A 304 1.50 -50.16 -31.15
N SER A 305 1.31 -51.33 -30.54
CA SER A 305 0.52 -52.44 -31.10
C SER A 305 -0.95 -52.05 -31.29
N ILE A 306 -1.57 -51.46 -30.26
CA ILE A 306 -2.94 -50.93 -30.31
C ILE A 306 -3.07 -49.90 -31.42
N GLN A 307 -2.16 -48.93 -31.49
CA GLN A 307 -2.15 -47.89 -32.52
C GLN A 307 -2.08 -48.49 -33.95
N ASN A 308 -1.20 -49.46 -34.18
CA ASN A 308 -1.08 -50.12 -35.49
C ASN A 308 -2.33 -50.92 -35.88
N ARG A 309 -2.98 -51.58 -34.91
CA ARG A 309 -4.23 -52.33 -35.14
C ARG A 309 -5.42 -51.41 -35.37
N LEU A 310 -5.50 -50.27 -34.68
CA LEU A 310 -6.49 -49.23 -34.94
C LEU A 310 -6.32 -48.63 -36.34
N LYS A 311 -5.09 -48.28 -36.73
CA LYS A 311 -4.76 -47.84 -38.11
C LYS A 311 -5.16 -48.87 -39.18
N GLY A 312 -5.06 -50.15 -38.85
CA GLY A 312 -5.44 -51.26 -39.73
C GLY A 312 -6.94 -51.56 -39.81
N THR A 313 -7.80 -50.82 -39.09
CA THR A 313 -9.24 -51.09 -38.96
C THR A 313 -10.07 -50.08 -39.76
N SER A 314 -10.56 -50.52 -40.91
CA SER A 314 -11.35 -49.67 -41.83
C SER A 314 -12.67 -49.17 -41.24
N LEU A 315 -13.26 -49.92 -40.32
CA LEU A 315 -14.48 -49.54 -39.62
C LEU A 315 -14.34 -48.21 -38.87
N ILE A 316 -13.17 -47.90 -38.31
CA ILE A 316 -12.93 -46.65 -37.56
C ILE A 316 -12.92 -45.45 -38.52
N ASN A 317 -12.30 -45.59 -39.70
CA ASN A 317 -12.24 -44.52 -40.69
C ASN A 317 -13.64 -44.17 -41.22
N VAL A 318 -14.48 -45.18 -41.48
CA VAL A 318 -15.88 -44.97 -41.89
C VAL A 318 -16.72 -44.47 -40.71
N GLY A 319 -16.52 -45.04 -39.53
CA GLY A 319 -17.20 -44.69 -38.29
C GLY A 319 -16.98 -43.23 -37.88
N LYS A 320 -15.78 -42.67 -38.10
CA LYS A 320 -15.48 -41.26 -37.85
C LYS A 320 -16.39 -40.32 -38.65
N ASN A 321 -16.53 -40.56 -39.95
CA ASN A 321 -17.30 -39.67 -40.82
C ASN A 321 -18.80 -39.76 -40.54
N VAL A 322 -19.28 -40.97 -40.20
CA VAL A 322 -20.64 -41.18 -39.68
C VAL A 322 -20.80 -40.44 -38.36
N GLY A 323 -19.89 -40.63 -37.40
CA GLY A 323 -19.87 -39.94 -36.12
C GLY A 323 -19.87 -38.42 -36.26
N ALA A 324 -19.12 -37.86 -37.21
CA ALA A 324 -19.10 -36.44 -37.52
C ALA A 324 -20.45 -35.92 -38.04
N GLU A 325 -21.17 -36.68 -38.87
CA GLU A 325 -22.52 -36.32 -39.33
C GLU A 325 -23.54 -36.35 -38.18
N PHE A 326 -23.47 -37.36 -37.32
CA PHE A 326 -24.31 -37.47 -36.14
C PHE A 326 -24.02 -36.34 -35.14
N LEU A 327 -22.74 -36.12 -34.83
CA LEU A 327 -22.29 -35.07 -33.91
C LEU A 327 -22.71 -33.71 -34.44
N HIS A 328 -22.44 -33.38 -35.72
CA HIS A 328 -22.86 -32.12 -36.33
C HIS A 328 -24.37 -31.91 -36.23
N SER A 329 -25.18 -32.95 -36.48
CA SER A 329 -26.64 -32.87 -36.34
C SER A 329 -27.04 -32.57 -34.90
N MET A 330 -26.43 -33.25 -33.92
CA MET A 330 -26.71 -33.07 -32.50
C MET A 330 -26.33 -31.67 -32.00
N ILE A 331 -25.09 -31.24 -32.24
CA ILE A 331 -24.61 -29.93 -31.77
C ILE A 331 -25.32 -28.76 -32.46
N THR A 332 -25.87 -28.97 -33.66
CA THR A 332 -26.71 -27.97 -34.33
C THR A 332 -28.12 -27.93 -33.72
N GLU A 333 -28.74 -29.07 -33.44
CA GLU A 333 -30.07 -29.15 -32.81
C GLU A 333 -30.06 -28.55 -31.40
N ASP A 334 -29.01 -28.85 -30.62
CA ASP A 334 -28.83 -28.38 -29.24
C ASP A 334 -28.22 -26.95 -29.17
N ASN A 335 -28.02 -26.28 -30.32
CA ASN A 335 -27.45 -24.93 -30.42
C ASN A 335 -26.07 -24.78 -29.75
N LEU A 336 -25.25 -25.83 -29.75
CA LEU A 336 -23.91 -25.87 -29.14
C LEU A 336 -22.81 -25.30 -30.04
N ILE A 337 -23.13 -24.97 -31.30
CA ILE A 337 -22.22 -24.30 -32.24
C ILE A 337 -22.41 -22.77 -32.28
N ALA A 338 -23.31 -22.23 -31.46
CA ALA A 338 -23.63 -20.81 -31.46
C ALA A 338 -22.39 -19.94 -31.22
N GLY A 339 -22.08 -19.04 -32.16
CA GLY A 339 -20.87 -18.19 -32.13
C GLY A 339 -19.59 -18.86 -32.64
N TYR A 340 -19.67 -20.10 -33.13
CA TYR A 340 -18.56 -20.87 -33.74
C TYR A 340 -18.98 -21.56 -35.05
N GLU A 341 -20.01 -21.05 -35.72
CA GLU A 341 -20.64 -21.71 -36.86
C GLU A 341 -19.71 -21.84 -38.08
N ASP A 342 -18.73 -20.94 -38.22
CA ASP A 342 -17.75 -20.95 -39.30
C ASP A 342 -16.54 -21.86 -38.98
N GLU A 343 -16.30 -22.11 -37.70
CA GLU A 343 -15.19 -22.89 -37.15
C GLU A 343 -15.55 -24.36 -36.88
N ILE A 344 -16.85 -24.65 -36.66
CA ILE A 344 -17.37 -26.01 -36.45
C ILE A 344 -18.34 -26.36 -37.59
N THR A 345 -17.76 -26.68 -38.75
CA THR A 345 -18.51 -27.17 -39.91
C THR A 345 -18.37 -28.68 -40.09
N LEU A 346 -19.35 -29.31 -40.75
CA LEU A 346 -19.28 -30.73 -41.09
C LEU A 346 -17.99 -31.14 -41.83
N PRO A 347 -17.46 -30.36 -42.81
CA PRO A 347 -16.15 -30.63 -43.40
C PRO A 347 -14.99 -30.65 -42.40
N GLN A 348 -14.95 -29.72 -41.44
CA GLN A 348 -13.90 -29.68 -40.39
C GLN A 348 -14.01 -30.90 -39.46
N LEU A 349 -15.21 -31.25 -39.02
CA LEU A 349 -15.44 -32.46 -38.19
C LEU A 349 -15.01 -33.75 -38.90
N LYS A 350 -15.27 -33.86 -40.21
CA LYS A 350 -14.79 -34.99 -41.03
C LYS A 350 -13.28 -34.95 -41.28
N ALA A 351 -12.66 -33.78 -41.20
CA ALA A 351 -11.22 -33.62 -41.37
C ALA A 351 -10.40 -34.03 -40.14
N ILE A 352 -11.01 -34.13 -38.95
CA ILE A 352 -10.35 -34.58 -37.70
C ILE A 352 -9.56 -35.85 -37.95
N ASN A 353 -8.25 -35.86 -37.67
CA ASN A 353 -7.44 -37.04 -37.84
C ASN A 353 -7.35 -37.83 -36.53
N LEU A 354 -8.30 -38.73 -36.31
CA LEU A 354 -8.31 -39.62 -35.13
C LEU A 354 -7.00 -40.41 -34.96
N GLN A 355 -6.25 -40.67 -36.05
CA GLN A 355 -4.98 -41.40 -35.95
C GLN A 355 -3.86 -40.54 -35.36
N ASP A 356 -3.83 -39.24 -35.70
CA ASP A 356 -2.87 -38.30 -35.13
C ASP A 356 -3.24 -38.03 -33.68
N ASP A 357 -4.52 -37.81 -33.38
CA ASP A 357 -5.03 -37.61 -32.03
C ASP A 357 -4.77 -38.83 -31.11
N LEU A 358 -4.95 -40.05 -31.62
CA LEU A 358 -4.56 -41.28 -30.90
C LEU A 358 -3.05 -41.34 -30.64
N SER A 359 -2.23 -40.78 -31.53
CA SER A 359 -0.77 -40.75 -31.34
C SER A 359 -0.39 -39.77 -30.25
N ILE A 360 -1.04 -38.61 -30.21
CA ILE A 360 -0.88 -37.60 -29.15
C ILE A 360 -1.36 -38.15 -27.81
N LEU A 361 -2.50 -38.86 -27.76
CA LEU A 361 -2.96 -39.52 -26.53
C LEU A 361 -1.96 -40.57 -26.02
N VAL A 362 -1.31 -41.32 -26.92
CA VAL A 362 -0.25 -42.26 -26.54
C VAL A 362 0.96 -41.52 -25.97
N GLU A 363 1.31 -40.35 -26.50
CA GLU A 363 2.38 -39.50 -25.98
C GLU A 363 2.03 -38.94 -24.60
N ALA A 364 0.82 -38.43 -24.41
CA ALA A 364 0.28 -38.01 -23.11
C ALA A 364 0.32 -39.14 -22.06
N ILE A 365 -0.08 -40.35 -22.43
CA ILE A 365 0.00 -41.54 -21.54
C ILE A 365 1.45 -41.89 -21.20
N LYS A 366 2.41 -41.69 -22.12
CA LYS A 366 3.83 -41.93 -21.84
C LYS A 366 4.38 -40.96 -20.80
N ILE A 367 4.04 -39.67 -20.89
CA ILE A 367 4.44 -38.66 -19.89
C ILE A 367 4.02 -39.14 -18.49
N ILE A 368 2.78 -39.63 -18.34
CA ILE A 368 2.28 -40.15 -17.06
C ILE A 368 2.96 -41.47 -16.66
N ASN A 369 3.23 -42.38 -17.61
CA ASN A 369 3.87 -43.66 -17.33
C ASN A 369 5.37 -43.55 -16.99
N GLU A 370 6.03 -42.49 -17.46
CA GLU A 370 7.44 -42.21 -17.19
C GLU A 370 7.63 -41.37 -15.92
N SER A 371 6.55 -40.83 -15.36
CA SER A 371 6.55 -40.08 -14.11
C SER A 371 6.77 -40.97 -12.89
N ASP A 372 7.56 -40.49 -11.92
CA ASP A 372 7.76 -41.15 -10.63
C ASP A 372 6.45 -41.25 -9.82
N ALA A 373 5.43 -40.45 -10.16
CA ALA A 373 4.13 -40.38 -9.49
C ALA A 373 3.03 -41.23 -10.16
N GLN A 374 3.35 -42.07 -11.15
CA GLN A 374 2.39 -42.82 -11.98
C GLN A 374 1.23 -43.50 -11.20
N GLU A 375 1.51 -44.08 -10.03
CA GLU A 375 0.48 -44.75 -9.21
C GLU A 375 -0.44 -43.78 -8.44
N GLU A 376 0.03 -42.56 -8.18
CA GLU A 376 -0.62 -41.52 -7.37
C GLU A 376 -1.46 -40.54 -8.20
N VAL A 377 -1.07 -40.27 -9.46
CA VAL A 377 -1.76 -39.33 -10.38
C VAL A 377 -3.26 -39.58 -10.49
N PHE A 378 -3.69 -40.84 -10.36
CA PHE A 378 -5.10 -41.21 -10.46
C PHE A 378 -5.93 -40.77 -9.24
N ASN A 379 -5.35 -40.82 -8.05
CA ASN A 379 -6.04 -40.42 -6.82
C ASN A 379 -5.79 -38.94 -6.51
N ASN A 380 -4.72 -38.37 -7.05
CA ASN A 380 -4.32 -37.00 -6.85
C ASN A 380 -3.77 -36.43 -8.17
N VAL A 381 -4.56 -35.58 -8.83
CA VAL A 381 -4.16 -34.90 -10.06
C VAL A 381 -2.90 -34.04 -9.84
N PHE A 382 -2.65 -33.56 -8.61
CA PHE A 382 -1.48 -32.78 -8.21
C PHE A 382 -0.19 -33.60 -7.99
N ALA A 383 -0.22 -34.92 -8.22
CA ALA A 383 0.95 -35.77 -8.04
C ALA A 383 2.04 -35.58 -9.12
N LEU A 384 1.68 -35.09 -10.31
CA LEU A 384 2.66 -34.72 -11.34
C LEU A 384 3.55 -33.55 -10.87
N SER A 385 4.78 -33.47 -11.36
CA SER A 385 5.56 -32.24 -11.27
C SER A 385 4.97 -31.16 -12.20
N GLU A 386 5.29 -29.90 -11.93
CA GLU A 386 4.80 -28.79 -12.77
C GLU A 386 5.23 -28.90 -14.23
N ALA A 387 6.46 -29.38 -14.47
CA ALA A 387 6.99 -29.59 -15.81
C ALA A 387 6.26 -30.73 -16.54
N GLU A 388 5.96 -31.84 -15.84
CA GLU A 388 5.19 -32.95 -16.41
C GLU A 388 3.75 -32.55 -16.71
N ALA A 389 3.11 -31.74 -15.84
CA ALA A 389 1.77 -31.22 -16.07
C ALA A 389 1.73 -30.26 -17.28
N GLU A 390 2.75 -29.40 -17.43
CA GLU A 390 2.90 -28.52 -18.58
C GLU A 390 3.09 -29.30 -19.88
N GLU A 391 4.00 -30.28 -19.90
CA GLU A 391 4.24 -31.14 -21.07
C GLU A 391 2.99 -31.94 -21.46
N LEU A 392 2.24 -32.44 -20.47
CA LEU A 392 0.99 -33.17 -20.68
C LEU A 392 -0.09 -32.28 -21.33
N ILE A 393 -0.34 -31.09 -20.76
CA ILE A 393 -1.36 -30.17 -21.29
C ILE A 393 -0.95 -29.65 -22.67
N ASP A 394 0.34 -29.35 -22.88
CA ASP A 394 0.84 -28.96 -24.20
C ASP A 394 0.63 -30.06 -25.24
N ALA A 395 0.94 -31.32 -24.91
CA ALA A 395 0.67 -32.45 -25.80
C ALA A 395 -0.83 -32.56 -26.11
N LEU A 396 -1.70 -32.54 -25.09
CA LEU A 396 -3.15 -32.64 -25.28
C LEU A 396 -3.74 -31.47 -26.08
N SER A 397 -3.19 -30.26 -25.93
CA SER A 397 -3.63 -29.08 -26.67
C SER A 397 -3.47 -29.21 -28.19
N GLU A 398 -2.56 -30.08 -28.65
CA GLU A 398 -2.33 -30.31 -30.07
C GLU A 398 -3.39 -31.20 -30.74
N MET A 399 -4.20 -31.92 -29.96
CA MET A 399 -5.24 -32.81 -30.48
C MET A 399 -6.33 -32.06 -31.25
N SER A 400 -6.65 -32.54 -32.45
CA SER A 400 -7.73 -31.99 -33.29
C SER A 400 -9.09 -32.07 -32.60
N LEU A 401 -9.33 -33.16 -31.84
CA LEU A 401 -10.52 -33.32 -31.01
C LEU A 401 -10.63 -32.26 -29.91
N ILE A 402 -9.53 -31.87 -29.24
CA ILE A 402 -9.55 -30.82 -28.22
C ILE A 402 -9.79 -29.47 -28.88
N LYS A 403 -9.06 -29.14 -29.94
CA LYS A 403 -9.21 -27.89 -30.71
C LYS A 403 -10.65 -27.67 -31.21
N THR A 404 -11.31 -28.75 -31.65
CA THR A 404 -12.69 -28.69 -32.14
C THR A 404 -13.74 -28.85 -31.03
N GLY A 405 -13.38 -29.54 -29.93
CA GLY A 405 -14.25 -29.86 -28.82
C GLY A 405 -14.38 -28.73 -27.81
N LEU A 406 -13.32 -27.94 -27.56
CA LEU A 406 -13.33 -26.84 -26.60
C LEU A 406 -14.44 -25.81 -26.86
N PRO A 407 -14.70 -25.34 -28.09
CA PRO A 407 -15.81 -24.41 -28.32
C PRO A 407 -17.19 -25.05 -28.04
N ILE A 408 -17.35 -26.34 -28.33
CA ILE A 408 -18.57 -27.11 -28.02
C ILE A 408 -18.74 -27.22 -26.50
N LEU A 409 -17.68 -27.58 -25.78
CA LEU A 409 -17.67 -27.69 -24.31
C LEU A 409 -17.93 -26.34 -23.64
N PHE A 410 -17.38 -25.26 -24.20
CA PHE A 410 -17.63 -23.91 -23.70
C PHE A 410 -19.10 -23.51 -23.85
N ASN A 411 -19.71 -23.77 -25.02
CA ASN A 411 -21.15 -23.55 -25.20
C ASN A 411 -22.01 -24.51 -24.35
N LEU A 412 -21.54 -25.72 -24.08
CA LEU A 412 -22.18 -26.62 -23.14
C LEU A 412 -22.16 -26.03 -21.73
N PHE A 413 -21.01 -25.54 -21.27
CA PHE A 413 -20.83 -24.86 -19.98
C PHE A 413 -21.77 -23.65 -19.84
N LEU A 414 -21.82 -22.78 -20.86
CA LEU A 414 -22.76 -21.65 -20.90
C LEU A 414 -24.24 -22.09 -20.90
N ASN A 415 -24.51 -23.32 -21.34
CA ASN A 415 -25.87 -23.87 -21.38
C ASN A 415 -26.28 -24.65 -20.14
N MET A 416 -25.37 -24.96 -19.23
CA MET A 416 -25.68 -25.65 -17.97
C MET A 416 -26.62 -24.80 -17.11
N ASP A 417 -27.61 -25.44 -16.49
CA ASP A 417 -28.62 -24.75 -15.67
C ASP A 417 -27.95 -23.97 -14.53
N SER A 418 -26.93 -24.54 -13.88
CA SER A 418 -26.16 -23.87 -12.83
C SER A 418 -25.45 -22.60 -13.30
N THR A 419 -24.88 -22.61 -14.52
CA THR A 419 -24.20 -21.44 -15.10
C THR A 419 -25.22 -20.36 -15.44
N LYS A 420 -26.38 -20.75 -15.99
CA LYS A 420 -27.48 -19.83 -16.29
C LYS A 420 -28.08 -19.24 -15.03
N GLU A 421 -28.30 -20.04 -13.99
CA GLU A 421 -28.77 -19.58 -12.68
C GLU A 421 -27.76 -18.62 -12.05
N LEU A 422 -26.47 -18.96 -12.01
CA LEU A 422 -25.42 -18.07 -11.50
C LEU A 422 -25.39 -16.74 -12.27
N MET A 423 -25.47 -16.78 -13.60
CA MET A 423 -25.53 -15.57 -14.42
C MET A 423 -26.79 -14.75 -14.15
N LEU A 424 -27.96 -15.39 -14.02
CA LEU A 424 -29.23 -14.72 -13.74
C LEU A 424 -29.28 -14.10 -12.34
N ASP A 425 -28.82 -14.83 -11.32
CA ASP A 425 -28.78 -14.38 -9.92
C ASP A 425 -27.89 -13.13 -9.76
N ASN A 426 -26.94 -12.95 -10.68
CA ASN A 426 -26.00 -11.83 -10.68
C ASN A 426 -26.23 -10.85 -11.84
N ASN A 427 -27.43 -10.82 -12.43
CA ASN A 427 -27.83 -9.88 -13.50
C ASN A 427 -26.93 -9.89 -14.77
N ILE A 428 -26.24 -11.00 -15.05
CA ILE A 428 -25.46 -11.20 -16.28
C ILE A 428 -26.39 -11.75 -17.38
N ASP A 429 -26.57 -10.97 -18.45
CA ASP A 429 -27.26 -11.46 -19.66
C ASP A 429 -26.27 -12.24 -20.54
N ILE A 430 -26.57 -13.53 -20.78
CA ILE A 430 -25.80 -14.42 -21.66
C ILE A 430 -25.65 -13.86 -23.09
N ALA A 431 -26.56 -12.99 -23.53
CA ALA A 431 -26.46 -12.32 -24.83
C ALA A 431 -25.31 -11.31 -24.90
N ASN A 432 -24.89 -10.76 -23.75
CA ASN A 432 -23.80 -9.79 -23.65
C ASN A 432 -22.44 -10.45 -23.45
N VAL A 433 -22.40 -11.77 -23.22
CA VAL A 433 -21.17 -12.53 -23.07
C VAL A 433 -20.44 -12.62 -24.41
N VAL A 434 -19.23 -12.07 -24.43
CA VAL A 434 -18.27 -12.20 -25.52
C VAL A 434 -17.62 -13.58 -25.43
N ARG A 435 -17.87 -14.42 -26.44
CA ARG A 435 -17.29 -15.76 -26.53
C ARG A 435 -15.80 -15.67 -26.92
N PRO A 436 -14.90 -16.40 -26.25
CA PRO A 436 -13.53 -16.61 -26.73
C PRO A 436 -13.51 -17.17 -28.16
N THR A 437 -12.42 -16.98 -28.91
CA THR A 437 -12.21 -17.68 -30.17
C THR A 437 -11.65 -19.09 -29.91
N PRO A 438 -11.65 -20.02 -30.88
CA PRO A 438 -11.03 -21.33 -30.68
C PRO A 438 -9.55 -21.27 -30.26
N ASP A 439 -8.78 -20.33 -30.80
CA ASP A 439 -7.38 -20.13 -30.42
C ASP A 439 -7.25 -19.62 -28.99
N ASP A 440 -8.14 -18.73 -28.55
CA ASP A 440 -8.19 -18.28 -27.16
C ASP A 440 -8.55 -19.43 -26.21
N LEU A 441 -9.50 -20.29 -26.58
CA LEU A 441 -9.85 -21.46 -25.76
C LEU A 441 -8.72 -22.47 -25.64
N ILE A 442 -7.90 -22.62 -26.68
CA ILE A 442 -6.69 -23.45 -26.63
C ILE A 442 -5.67 -22.82 -25.68
N LEU A 443 -5.50 -21.49 -25.72
CA LEU A 443 -4.64 -20.78 -24.78
C LEU A 443 -5.16 -20.91 -23.33
N ASP A 444 -6.47 -20.77 -23.12
CA ASP A 444 -7.12 -20.96 -21.83
C ASP A 444 -6.94 -22.39 -21.31
N PHE A 445 -7.04 -23.38 -22.19
CA PHE A 445 -6.76 -24.78 -21.85
C PHE A 445 -5.32 -24.99 -21.40
N LYS A 446 -4.35 -24.30 -22.02
CA LYS A 446 -2.95 -24.28 -21.56
C LYS A 446 -2.79 -23.55 -20.22
N ASN A 447 -3.51 -22.45 -20.02
CA ASN A 447 -3.47 -21.65 -18.80
C ASN A 447 -4.01 -22.39 -17.56
N ILE A 448 -4.71 -23.53 -17.73
CA ILE A 448 -5.05 -24.45 -16.62
C ILE A 448 -3.79 -24.92 -15.86
N VAL A 449 -2.64 -25.02 -16.53
CA VAL A 449 -1.35 -25.31 -15.88
C VAL A 449 -0.97 -24.21 -14.88
N GLY A 450 -1.36 -22.96 -15.11
CA GLY A 450 -1.20 -21.86 -14.15
C GLY A 450 -2.00 -22.12 -12.87
N ILE A 451 -3.27 -22.51 -12.99
CA ILE A 451 -4.11 -22.91 -11.84
C ILE A 451 -3.48 -24.10 -11.12
N TYR A 452 -2.95 -25.05 -11.86
CA TYR A 452 -2.27 -26.22 -11.30
C TYR A 452 -1.04 -25.85 -10.46
N LYS A 453 -0.16 -25.00 -11.01
CA LYS A 453 1.05 -24.50 -10.33
C LYS A 453 0.69 -23.73 -9.07
N PHE A 454 -0.26 -22.79 -9.19
CA PHE A 454 -0.76 -22.02 -8.07
C PHE A 454 -1.32 -22.91 -6.95
N ALA A 455 -2.20 -23.85 -7.29
CA ALA A 455 -2.79 -24.77 -6.31
C ALA A 455 -1.73 -25.59 -5.55
N LYS A 456 -0.65 -26.02 -6.22
CA LYS A 456 0.47 -26.70 -5.55
C LYS A 456 1.27 -25.76 -4.65
N ASP A 457 1.49 -24.52 -5.08
CA ASP A 457 2.25 -23.53 -4.31
C ASP A 457 1.56 -23.17 -2.99
N ILE A 458 0.22 -23.02 -3.00
CA ILE A 458 -0.57 -22.81 -1.78
C ILE A 458 -0.83 -24.12 -0.99
N GLY A 459 -0.26 -25.25 -1.43
CA GLY A 459 -0.30 -26.51 -0.71
C GLY A 459 -1.56 -27.35 -0.87
N LEU A 460 -2.39 -27.11 -1.90
CA LEU A 460 -3.54 -27.97 -2.17
C LEU A 460 -3.10 -29.33 -2.68
N THR A 461 -3.79 -30.38 -2.20
CA THR A 461 -3.49 -31.77 -2.57
C THR A 461 -4.68 -32.49 -3.17
N ASP A 462 -5.88 -31.90 -3.12
CA ASP A 462 -7.08 -32.41 -3.78
C ASP A 462 -7.88 -31.24 -4.41
N THR A 463 -8.56 -31.53 -5.52
CA THR A 463 -9.58 -30.67 -6.13
C THR A 463 -10.74 -30.32 -5.18
N ALA A 464 -11.02 -31.14 -4.16
CA ALA A 464 -11.99 -30.83 -3.12
C ALA A 464 -11.56 -29.66 -2.22
N ASP A 465 -10.27 -29.38 -2.12
CA ASP A 465 -9.73 -28.34 -1.25
C ASP A 465 -9.96 -26.92 -1.82
N PHE A 466 -10.29 -26.80 -3.12
CA PHE A 466 -10.63 -25.50 -3.73
C PHE A 466 -11.84 -24.83 -3.08
N GLY A 467 -12.75 -25.60 -2.46
CA GLY A 467 -13.88 -25.04 -1.72
C GLY A 467 -13.45 -24.24 -0.49
N GLN A 468 -12.23 -24.46 0.02
CA GLN A 468 -11.68 -23.79 1.21
C GLN A 468 -11.00 -22.44 0.86
N ILE A 469 -10.73 -22.16 -0.42
CA ILE A 469 -10.07 -20.92 -0.90
C ILE A 469 -10.93 -19.67 -0.65
N LEU A 470 -12.23 -19.83 -0.41
CA LEU A 470 -13.18 -18.71 -0.27
C LEU A 470 -13.51 -18.35 1.20
N ASP A 471 -12.89 -19.01 2.18
CA ASP A 471 -13.10 -18.69 3.60
C ASP A 471 -12.20 -17.52 4.05
N ASN A 472 -12.69 -16.63 4.93
CA ASN A 472 -11.90 -15.51 5.46
C ASN A 472 -10.58 -15.96 6.12
N GLU A 473 -10.55 -17.17 6.71
CA GLU A 473 -9.35 -17.78 7.30
C GLU A 473 -8.29 -18.12 6.24
N PHE A 474 -8.69 -18.41 5.00
CA PHE A 474 -7.78 -18.63 3.88
C PHE A 474 -7.10 -17.33 3.43
N LEU A 475 -7.86 -16.24 3.32
CA LEU A 475 -7.33 -14.93 2.88
C LEU A 475 -6.26 -14.36 3.83
N VAL A 476 -6.37 -14.67 5.13
CA VAL A 476 -5.37 -14.31 6.15
C VAL A 476 -4.14 -15.22 6.12
N THR A 477 -4.27 -16.47 5.65
CA THR A 477 -3.18 -17.46 5.68
C THR A 477 -2.36 -17.57 4.39
N ILE A 478 -2.93 -17.20 3.25
CA ILE A 478 -2.24 -17.13 1.95
C ILE A 478 -1.16 -16.03 1.95
N GLY A 479 0.02 -16.25 1.37
CA GLY A 479 1.09 -15.26 1.29
C GLY A 479 0.79 -14.09 0.33
N ASP A 480 1.45 -12.94 0.51
CA ASP A 480 1.19 -11.74 -0.32
C ASP A 480 1.52 -11.98 -1.82
N GLU A 481 2.65 -12.64 -2.11
CA GLU A 481 3.04 -13.05 -3.48
C GLU A 481 2.01 -14.02 -4.09
N GLN A 482 1.45 -14.91 -3.27
CA GLN A 482 0.44 -15.87 -3.70
C GLN A 482 -0.89 -15.20 -4.03
N VAL A 483 -1.24 -14.08 -3.38
CA VAL A 483 -2.42 -13.29 -3.77
C VAL A 483 -2.22 -12.66 -5.16
N GLU A 484 -1.03 -12.11 -5.43
CA GLU A 484 -0.70 -11.56 -6.76
C GLU A 484 -0.76 -12.66 -7.83
N ASP A 485 -0.13 -13.81 -7.57
CA ASP A 485 -0.12 -14.96 -8.49
C ASP A 485 -1.53 -15.51 -8.77
N LEU A 486 -2.42 -15.53 -7.76
CA LEU A 486 -3.82 -15.94 -7.93
C LEU A 486 -4.51 -15.11 -9.01
N PHE A 487 -4.41 -13.78 -8.91
CA PHE A 487 -5.07 -12.89 -9.85
C PHE A 487 -4.41 -12.92 -11.23
N ASP A 488 -3.09 -13.07 -11.32
CA ASP A 488 -2.40 -13.25 -12.60
C ASP A 488 -2.86 -14.53 -13.32
N VAL A 489 -2.99 -15.64 -12.58
CA VAL A 489 -3.48 -16.92 -13.12
C VAL A 489 -4.94 -16.81 -13.57
N VAL A 490 -5.82 -16.19 -12.78
CA VAL A 490 -7.25 -16.04 -13.11
C VAL A 490 -7.46 -15.11 -14.31
N PHE A 491 -6.71 -14.01 -14.39
CA PHE A 491 -6.81 -13.05 -15.50
C PHE A 491 -6.13 -13.53 -16.79
N ALA A 492 -5.37 -14.61 -16.76
CA ALA A 492 -4.86 -15.26 -17.97
C ALA A 492 -5.97 -15.85 -18.85
N PHE A 493 -7.17 -16.12 -18.29
CA PHE A 493 -8.28 -16.70 -19.01
C PHE A 493 -9.03 -15.67 -19.88
N SER A 494 -9.16 -15.97 -21.16
CA SER A 494 -9.80 -15.14 -22.16
C SER A 494 -11.26 -14.88 -21.91
N PHE A 495 -11.95 -15.83 -21.31
CA PHE A 495 -13.33 -15.63 -20.90
C PHE A 495 -13.45 -14.46 -19.91
N LEU A 496 -12.51 -14.33 -18.98
CA LEU A 496 -12.55 -13.29 -17.96
C LEU A 496 -12.16 -11.92 -18.53
N TYR A 497 -11.01 -11.79 -19.18
CA TYR A 497 -10.56 -10.48 -19.67
C TYR A 497 -11.40 -9.94 -20.83
N LYS A 498 -12.05 -10.78 -21.65
CA LYS A 498 -12.98 -10.33 -22.71
C LYS A 498 -14.35 -9.91 -22.19
N ASN A 499 -14.67 -10.30 -20.96
CA ASN A 499 -15.92 -9.99 -20.28
C ASN A 499 -15.65 -9.23 -18.98
N SER A 500 -14.59 -8.42 -18.94
CA SER A 500 -14.14 -7.71 -17.74
C SER A 500 -15.25 -6.88 -17.11
N GLU A 501 -16.06 -6.17 -17.91
CA GLU A 501 -17.20 -5.38 -17.42
C GLU A 501 -18.30 -6.25 -16.77
N LEU A 502 -18.54 -7.46 -17.27
CA LEU A 502 -19.51 -8.38 -16.66
C LEU A 502 -18.98 -8.91 -15.33
N PHE A 503 -17.72 -9.33 -15.29
CA PHE A 503 -17.10 -9.87 -14.09
C PHE A 503 -16.83 -8.80 -13.03
N SER A 504 -16.52 -7.57 -13.41
CA SER A 504 -16.36 -6.45 -12.50
C SER A 504 -17.67 -6.08 -11.83
N ASN A 505 -18.78 -6.08 -12.58
CA ASN A 505 -20.12 -5.90 -12.04
C ASN A 505 -20.50 -7.04 -11.08
N PHE A 506 -20.20 -8.28 -11.44
CA PHE A 506 -20.39 -9.44 -10.57
C PHE A 506 -19.64 -9.30 -9.25
N ILE A 507 -18.33 -9.02 -9.28
CA ILE A 507 -17.52 -8.83 -8.08
C ILE A 507 -18.06 -7.66 -7.24
N TYR A 508 -18.49 -6.57 -7.88
CA TYR A 508 -19.12 -5.46 -7.17
C TYR A 508 -20.39 -5.92 -6.44
N ASP A 509 -21.30 -6.63 -7.12
CA ASP A 509 -22.58 -7.06 -6.57
C ASP A 509 -22.46 -8.13 -5.49
N THR A 510 -21.48 -9.03 -5.59
CA THR A 510 -21.32 -10.16 -4.66
C THR A 510 -20.40 -9.85 -3.48
N ALA A 511 -19.37 -9.01 -3.65
CA ALA A 511 -18.34 -8.80 -2.63
C ALA A 511 -18.28 -7.36 -2.09
N ILE A 512 -18.61 -6.37 -2.91
CA ILE A 512 -18.43 -4.94 -2.54
C ILE A 512 -19.74 -4.33 -2.03
N ALA A 513 -20.89 -4.71 -2.63
CA ALA A 513 -22.20 -4.17 -2.27
C ALA A 513 -22.62 -4.45 -0.82
N ASP A 514 -22.04 -5.50 -0.21
CA ASP A 514 -22.30 -5.91 1.17
C ASP A 514 -21.30 -5.32 2.19
N LEU A 515 -20.30 -4.55 1.76
CA LEU A 515 -19.39 -3.84 2.67
C LEU A 515 -20.12 -2.75 3.47
N PRO A 516 -19.52 -2.16 4.53
CA PRO A 516 -20.05 -0.96 5.17
C PRO A 516 -20.15 0.22 4.18
N ASP A 517 -21.11 1.13 4.41
CA ASP A 517 -21.38 2.24 3.48
C ASP A 517 -20.14 3.12 3.24
N ASP A 518 -19.29 3.30 4.25
CA ASP A 518 -18.01 4.02 4.19
C ASP A 518 -17.04 3.47 3.13
N PHE A 519 -17.07 2.15 2.87
CA PHE A 519 -16.24 1.51 1.84
C PHE A 519 -16.88 1.56 0.45
N LYS A 520 -18.22 1.63 0.37
CA LYS A 520 -18.95 1.71 -0.92
C LYS A 520 -18.75 3.05 -1.61
N ASP A 521 -18.56 4.11 -0.82
CA ASP A 521 -18.38 5.46 -1.34
C ASP A 521 -17.12 5.60 -2.21
N PHE A 522 -16.08 4.80 -1.96
CA PHE A 522 -14.89 4.79 -2.81
C PHE A 522 -14.77 3.61 -3.77
N LEU A 523 -15.31 2.44 -3.42
CA LEU A 523 -15.30 1.25 -4.30
C LEU A 523 -16.46 1.26 -5.30
N THR A 524 -16.84 2.40 -5.87
CA THR A 524 -18.04 2.52 -6.70
C THR A 524 -18.01 1.58 -7.92
N ARG A 525 -19.20 1.16 -8.39
CA ARG A 525 -19.33 0.26 -9.55
C ARG A 525 -18.56 0.77 -10.77
N GLU A 526 -18.65 2.06 -11.04
CA GLU A 526 -17.95 2.69 -12.17
C GLU A 526 -16.42 2.55 -12.02
N LYS A 527 -15.88 2.87 -10.85
CA LYS A 527 -14.43 2.77 -10.57
C LYS A 527 -13.91 1.34 -10.66
N VAL A 528 -14.65 0.37 -10.11
CA VAL A 528 -14.28 -1.05 -10.19
C VAL A 528 -14.29 -1.54 -11.64
N ASN A 529 -15.29 -1.13 -12.43
CA ASN A 529 -15.37 -1.48 -13.85
C ASN A 529 -14.22 -0.89 -14.67
N GLU A 530 -13.88 0.40 -14.47
CA GLU A 530 -12.81 1.09 -15.21
C GLU A 530 -11.41 0.53 -14.91
N ASN A 531 -11.23 -0.02 -13.71
CA ASN A 531 -9.94 -0.49 -13.22
C ASN A 531 -9.88 -2.03 -13.07
N PHE A 532 -10.81 -2.79 -13.66
CA PHE A 532 -10.87 -4.25 -13.48
C PHE A 532 -9.71 -4.99 -14.18
N ASN A 533 -8.62 -5.21 -13.45
CA ASN A 533 -7.46 -5.97 -13.87
C ASN A 533 -6.79 -6.67 -12.68
N ALA A 534 -5.85 -7.59 -12.97
CA ALA A 534 -5.16 -8.39 -11.97
C ALA A 534 -4.43 -7.54 -10.90
N ALA A 535 -3.70 -6.50 -11.32
CA ALA A 535 -2.92 -5.66 -10.40
C ALA A 535 -3.82 -4.86 -9.46
N GLU A 536 -4.93 -4.32 -9.94
CA GLU A 536 -5.88 -3.55 -9.11
C GLU A 536 -6.58 -4.44 -8.08
N LEU A 537 -7.09 -5.61 -8.49
CA LEU A 537 -7.71 -6.54 -7.56
C LEU A 537 -6.73 -7.14 -6.56
N SER A 538 -5.49 -7.42 -6.99
CA SER A 538 -4.43 -7.87 -6.08
C SER A 538 -4.17 -6.83 -4.99
N ASN A 539 -3.96 -5.56 -5.37
CA ASN A 539 -3.72 -4.51 -4.37
C ASN A 539 -4.94 -4.25 -3.49
N LEU A 540 -6.17 -4.35 -4.02
CA LEU A 540 -7.39 -4.26 -3.23
C LEU A 540 -7.48 -5.38 -2.20
N VAL A 541 -7.25 -6.64 -2.61
CA VAL A 541 -7.28 -7.79 -1.70
C VAL A 541 -6.15 -7.73 -0.69
N LEU A 542 -4.94 -7.34 -1.09
CA LEU A 542 -3.80 -7.16 -0.17
C LEU A 542 -4.06 -6.04 0.84
N PHE A 543 -4.69 -4.94 0.43
CA PHE A 543 -5.15 -3.90 1.34
C PHE A 543 -6.17 -4.44 2.35
N VAL A 544 -7.20 -5.15 1.88
CA VAL A 544 -8.22 -5.78 2.76
C VAL A 544 -7.58 -6.82 3.68
N LYS A 545 -6.59 -7.57 3.19
CA LYS A 545 -5.84 -8.55 3.98
C LYS A 545 -5.10 -7.89 5.13
N VAL A 546 -4.39 -6.78 4.88
CA VAL A 546 -3.73 -6.02 5.97
C VAL A 546 -4.75 -5.55 7.00
N LEU A 547 -5.94 -5.12 6.58
CA LEU A 547 -7.01 -4.76 7.52
C LEU A 547 -7.52 -5.98 8.30
N ALA A 548 -7.77 -7.11 7.64
CA ALA A 548 -8.29 -8.32 8.25
C ALA A 548 -7.29 -8.99 9.23
N GLU A 549 -6.00 -9.00 8.89
CA GLU A 549 -4.90 -9.47 9.77
C GLU A 549 -4.82 -8.71 11.10
N ASN A 550 -5.35 -7.47 11.12
CA ASN A 550 -5.38 -6.61 12.30
C ASN A 550 -6.81 -6.41 12.82
N GLU A 551 -7.71 -7.37 12.56
CA GLU A 551 -9.08 -7.47 13.12
C GLU A 551 -9.98 -6.24 12.86
N MET A 552 -9.70 -5.46 11.82
CA MET A 552 -10.41 -4.20 11.48
C MET A 552 -11.89 -4.35 11.11
N PHE A 553 -12.38 -5.57 10.89
CA PHE A 553 -13.76 -5.87 10.50
C PHE A 553 -14.57 -6.53 11.64
N GLY A 554 -14.07 -6.51 12.87
CA GLY A 554 -14.73 -7.07 14.06
C GLY A 554 -15.85 -6.20 14.66
N GLU A 555 -16.49 -6.69 15.73
CA GLU A 555 -17.53 -5.96 16.49
C GLU A 555 -16.95 -4.98 17.55
N GLU A 556 -15.64 -4.96 17.77
CA GLU A 556 -14.94 -4.10 18.74
C GLU A 556 -14.36 -2.82 18.11
N ASP A 557 -13.99 -1.84 18.94
CA ASP A 557 -13.32 -0.61 18.50
C ASP A 557 -12.00 -0.94 17.78
N ILE A 558 -11.70 -0.18 16.72
CA ILE A 558 -10.50 -0.39 15.90
C ILE A 558 -9.22 -0.20 16.73
N ASP A 559 -8.38 -1.24 16.84
CA ASP A 559 -7.03 -1.13 17.40
C ASP A 559 -6.06 -0.54 16.37
N PHE A 560 -6.05 0.79 16.27
CA PHE A 560 -5.13 1.52 15.40
C PHE A 560 -3.66 1.31 15.76
N GLN A 561 -3.33 0.96 17.01
CA GLN A 561 -1.95 0.70 17.41
C GLN A 561 -1.46 -0.63 16.81
N ALA A 562 -2.32 -1.63 16.75
CA ALA A 562 -2.05 -2.89 16.04
C ALA A 562 -1.95 -2.67 14.52
N LEU A 563 -2.85 -1.87 13.93
CA LEU A 563 -2.83 -1.60 12.50
C LEU A 563 -1.59 -0.80 12.06
N LEU A 564 -1.23 0.27 12.76
CA LEU A 564 -0.23 1.25 12.31
C LEU A 564 1.21 0.89 12.71
N THR A 565 1.60 -0.38 12.62
CA THR A 565 3.00 -0.79 12.77
C THR A 565 3.83 -0.44 11.53
N ASP A 566 5.14 -0.24 11.65
CA ASP A 566 6.00 0.09 10.49
C ASP A 566 5.84 -0.88 9.29
N PRO A 567 5.76 -2.22 9.49
CA PRO A 567 5.50 -3.16 8.39
C PRO A 567 4.13 -2.94 7.74
N ASN A 568 3.07 -2.73 8.54
CA ASN A 568 1.72 -2.53 8.02
C ASN A 568 1.57 -1.19 7.30
N ILE A 569 2.18 -0.12 7.83
CA ILE A 569 2.21 1.20 7.17
C ILE A 569 2.84 1.09 5.78
N GLU A 570 3.95 0.36 5.67
CA GLU A 570 4.62 0.14 4.38
C GLU A 570 3.72 -0.63 3.41
N LYS A 571 3.02 -1.67 3.89
CA LYS A 571 2.05 -2.42 3.08
C LYS A 571 0.86 -1.55 2.65
N LEU A 572 0.18 -0.87 3.58
CA LEU A 572 -0.94 0.03 3.30
C LEU A 572 -0.56 1.10 2.27
N ALA A 573 0.54 1.82 2.50
CA ALA A 573 1.02 2.84 1.58
C ALA A 573 1.39 2.26 0.21
N THR A 574 1.95 1.05 0.16
CA THR A 574 2.28 0.36 -1.10
C THR A 574 1.03 -0.04 -1.88
N HIS A 575 0.07 -0.70 -1.25
CA HIS A 575 -1.13 -1.19 -1.93
C HIS A 575 -2.03 -0.04 -2.37
N ILE A 576 -2.21 0.98 -1.53
CA ILE A 576 -2.95 2.19 -1.89
C ILE A 576 -2.30 2.88 -3.09
N SER A 577 -0.98 3.08 -3.06
CA SER A 577 -0.30 3.84 -4.12
C SER A 577 -0.19 3.12 -5.45
N LYS A 578 -0.22 1.79 -5.46
CA LYS A 578 -0.22 0.97 -6.68
C LYS A 578 -1.62 0.73 -7.26
N SER A 579 -2.68 1.11 -6.56
CA SER A 579 -4.07 0.94 -7.01
C SER A 579 -4.73 2.28 -7.32
N ASN A 580 -5.26 2.43 -8.53
CA ASN A 580 -6.09 3.57 -8.91
C ASN A 580 -7.38 3.62 -8.08
N ILE A 581 -7.99 2.46 -7.80
CA ILE A 581 -9.20 2.37 -7.00
C ILE A 581 -8.94 2.90 -5.58
N LEU A 582 -7.90 2.38 -4.91
CA LEU A 582 -7.60 2.76 -3.54
C LEU A 582 -7.11 4.21 -3.44
N SER A 583 -6.18 4.63 -4.30
CA SER A 583 -5.64 5.99 -4.29
C SER A 583 -6.72 7.07 -4.48
N GLU A 584 -7.72 6.83 -5.32
CA GLU A 584 -8.85 7.76 -5.51
C GLU A 584 -9.88 7.71 -4.38
N GLY A 585 -9.87 6.66 -3.56
CA GLY A 585 -10.68 6.52 -2.34
C GLY A 585 -10.00 6.97 -1.06
N THR A 586 -8.71 7.29 -1.14
CA THR A 586 -7.86 7.45 0.03
C THR A 586 -8.23 8.66 0.87
N GLU A 587 -8.71 9.75 0.26
CA GLU A 587 -9.17 10.92 1.01
C GLU A 587 -10.34 10.58 1.95
N THR A 588 -11.33 9.83 1.47
CA THR A 588 -12.43 9.33 2.30
C THR A 588 -11.93 8.41 3.40
N PHE A 589 -11.01 7.50 3.06
CA PHE A 589 -10.38 6.61 4.05
C PHE A 589 -9.62 7.39 5.13
N ILE A 590 -8.87 8.42 4.76
CA ILE A 590 -8.15 9.32 5.67
C ILE A 590 -9.13 10.05 6.59
N ASN A 591 -10.24 10.56 6.05
CA ASN A 591 -11.25 11.26 6.84
C ASN A 591 -11.95 10.33 7.84
N ASN A 592 -12.24 9.09 7.44
CA ASN A 592 -12.80 8.08 8.34
C ASN A 592 -11.79 7.66 9.41
N LEU A 593 -10.51 7.51 9.05
CA LEU A 593 -9.43 7.24 9.99
C LEU A 593 -9.31 8.37 11.01
N ALA A 594 -9.31 9.63 10.56
CA ALA A 594 -9.21 10.82 11.40
C ALA A 594 -10.41 10.97 12.34
N ALA A 595 -11.62 10.65 11.88
CA ALA A 595 -12.82 10.67 12.72
C ALA A 595 -12.73 9.68 13.90
N GLY A 596 -11.96 8.60 13.77
CA GLY A 596 -11.70 7.65 14.85
C GLY A 596 -10.87 8.21 16.02
N PHE A 597 -10.18 9.34 15.83
CA PHE A 597 -9.31 9.95 16.86
C PHE A 597 -9.95 11.13 17.61
N ASP A 598 -11.22 11.46 17.34
CA ASP A 598 -11.95 12.60 17.94
C ASP A 598 -11.15 13.92 17.93
N LEU A 599 -10.52 14.25 16.80
CA LEU A 599 -9.65 15.43 16.66
C LEU A 599 -10.40 16.77 16.72
N GLY A 600 -11.74 16.80 16.86
CA GLY A 600 -12.54 18.02 16.90
C GLY A 600 -12.65 18.81 15.57
N PHE A 601 -11.93 18.41 14.52
CA PHE A 601 -12.00 18.99 13.18
C PHE A 601 -11.81 17.93 12.08
N THR A 602 -12.13 18.27 10.82
CA THR A 602 -11.93 17.39 9.66
C THR A 602 -10.59 17.68 9.00
N ILE A 603 -9.77 16.64 8.77
CA ILE A 603 -8.52 16.77 8.03
C ILE A 603 -8.82 17.19 6.59
N GLU A 604 -8.17 18.25 6.11
CA GLU A 604 -8.22 18.68 4.71
C GLU A 604 -7.05 18.07 3.93
N VAL A 605 -7.32 17.45 2.78
CA VAL A 605 -6.27 16.98 1.86
C VAL A 605 -5.96 18.09 0.85
N PRO A 606 -4.72 18.60 0.78
CA PRO A 606 -4.34 19.63 -0.17
C PRO A 606 -4.43 19.17 -1.64
N ASP A 607 -4.85 20.06 -2.55
CA ASP A 607 -4.95 19.80 -4.00
C ASP A 607 -3.62 19.33 -4.64
N ASP A 608 -2.47 19.65 -4.04
CA ASP A 608 -1.14 19.28 -4.55
C ASP A 608 -0.64 17.92 -4.06
N VAL A 609 -1.46 17.19 -3.30
CA VAL A 609 -1.19 15.81 -2.84
C VAL A 609 -1.70 14.82 -3.87
N THR A 610 -0.90 13.80 -4.14
CA THR A 610 -1.32 12.63 -4.92
C THR A 610 -1.11 11.39 -4.07
N PHE A 611 -2.04 10.43 -4.17
CA PHE A 611 -1.93 9.14 -3.51
C PHE A 611 -1.37 8.05 -4.43
N LYS A 612 -1.08 8.38 -5.69
CA LYS A 612 -0.60 7.41 -6.70
C LYS A 612 0.92 7.32 -6.68
N GLU A 613 1.42 6.13 -7.02
CA GLU A 613 2.83 5.84 -7.27
C GLU A 613 3.76 6.18 -6.08
N ASN A 614 5.06 6.27 -6.35
CA ASN A 614 6.06 6.61 -5.33
C ASN A 614 5.77 7.90 -4.54
N PRO A 615 5.33 9.03 -5.15
CA PRO A 615 4.99 10.22 -4.38
C PRO A 615 3.86 9.98 -3.37
N GLY A 616 2.82 9.25 -3.78
CA GLY A 616 1.71 8.88 -2.90
C GLY A 616 2.13 7.91 -1.81
N LYS A 617 2.98 6.92 -2.12
CA LYS A 617 3.55 6.04 -1.11
C LYS A 617 4.28 6.82 -0.02
N VAL A 618 5.13 7.78 -0.41
CA VAL A 618 5.90 8.61 0.54
C VAL A 618 4.98 9.44 1.43
N GLU A 619 3.98 10.10 0.85
CA GLU A 619 3.01 10.89 1.63
C GLU A 619 2.20 10.02 2.58
N LEU A 620 1.70 8.86 2.12
CA LEU A 620 0.90 7.95 2.95
C LEU A 620 1.72 7.34 4.09
N THR A 621 2.97 6.96 3.83
CA THR A 621 3.87 6.50 4.89
C THR A 621 4.09 7.58 5.94
N ALA A 622 4.31 8.83 5.52
CA ALA A 622 4.48 9.94 6.45
C ALA A 622 3.19 10.22 7.25
N PHE A 623 2.05 10.28 6.57
CA PHE A 623 0.73 10.50 7.17
C PHE A 623 0.41 9.42 8.21
N PHE A 624 0.48 8.13 7.86
CA PHE A 624 0.17 7.04 8.79
C PHE A 624 1.13 6.99 9.98
N LYS A 625 2.41 7.36 9.81
CA LYS A 625 3.35 7.48 10.92
C LYS A 625 2.97 8.63 11.86
N SER A 626 2.54 9.76 11.34
CA SER A 626 2.06 10.87 12.18
C SER A 626 0.80 10.51 12.94
N ILE A 627 -0.17 9.86 12.30
CA ILE A 627 -1.39 9.39 12.98
C ILE A 627 -1.06 8.35 14.06
N ARG A 628 -0.15 7.41 13.77
CA ARG A 628 0.37 6.47 14.76
C ARG A 628 0.97 7.20 15.95
N ASP A 629 1.79 8.22 15.71
CA ASP A 629 2.44 8.95 16.80
C ASP A 629 1.40 9.73 17.64
N ILE A 630 0.34 10.30 17.03
CA ILE A 630 -0.80 10.89 17.76
C ILE A 630 -1.47 9.86 18.66
N SER A 631 -1.73 8.66 18.13
CA SER A 631 -2.40 7.58 18.86
C SER A 631 -1.54 6.99 19.97
N ASN A 632 -0.30 6.60 19.68
CA ASN A 632 0.59 5.91 20.60
C ASN A 632 1.04 6.79 21.77
N LEU A 633 1.14 8.10 21.54
CA LEU A 633 1.52 9.07 22.55
C LEU A 633 0.29 9.73 23.20
N GLU A 634 -0.92 9.28 22.86
CA GLU A 634 -2.19 9.77 23.40
C GLU A 634 -2.26 11.30 23.38
N LEU A 635 -1.84 11.93 22.28
CA LEU A 635 -1.72 13.40 22.18
C LEU A 635 -3.05 14.13 22.22
N THR A 636 -4.17 13.42 22.05
CA THR A 636 -5.51 13.97 22.26
C THR A 636 -5.86 14.09 23.74
N ASP A 637 -5.12 13.44 24.64
CA ASP A 637 -5.15 13.71 26.07
C ASP A 637 -4.09 14.77 26.43
N SER A 638 -4.57 15.93 26.87
CA SER A 638 -3.73 17.06 27.27
C SER A 638 -2.67 16.75 28.34
N GLU A 639 -2.89 15.74 29.19
CA GLU A 639 -1.93 15.35 30.22
C GLU A 639 -0.71 14.61 29.63
N SER A 640 -0.83 14.06 28.42
CA SER A 640 0.22 13.25 27.77
C SER A 640 1.42 14.07 27.30
N PHE A 641 1.20 15.32 26.87
CA PHE A 641 2.27 16.20 26.36
C PHE A 641 3.40 16.41 27.37
N GLY A 642 3.08 16.55 28.66
CA GLY A 642 4.07 16.76 29.71
C GLY A 642 5.04 15.59 29.91
N ASN A 643 4.70 14.40 29.39
CA ASN A 643 5.48 13.17 29.55
C ASN A 643 6.35 12.81 28.34
N LEU A 644 6.28 13.59 27.25
CA LEU A 644 7.03 13.32 26.02
C LEU A 644 8.54 13.37 26.25
N THR A 645 9.27 12.43 25.65
CA THR A 645 10.73 12.36 25.67
C THR A 645 11.35 13.05 24.45
N GLU A 646 12.64 13.41 24.54
CA GLU A 646 13.36 14.02 23.42
C GLU A 646 13.37 13.17 22.13
N PRO A 647 13.56 11.83 22.19
CA PRO A 647 13.41 10.97 21.02
C PRO A 647 11.99 11.00 20.42
N GLU A 648 10.95 11.05 21.25
CA GLU A 648 9.56 11.12 20.78
C GLU A 648 9.27 12.46 20.11
N LEU A 649 9.73 13.58 20.67
CA LEU A 649 9.64 14.90 20.03
C LEU A 649 10.38 14.95 18.69
N THR A 650 11.54 14.31 18.61
CA THR A 650 12.31 14.22 17.36
C THR A 650 11.55 13.37 16.32
N ALA A 651 10.95 12.26 16.75
CA ALA A 651 10.15 11.41 15.88
C ALA A 651 8.89 12.15 15.37
N LEU A 652 8.14 12.79 16.27
CA LEU A 652 6.95 13.59 15.96
C LEU A 652 7.27 14.67 14.94
N SER A 653 8.24 15.54 15.24
CA SER A 653 8.62 16.63 14.34
C SER A 653 9.07 16.12 12.96
N THR A 654 9.80 15.00 12.91
CA THR A 654 10.21 14.38 11.64
C THR A 654 9.02 13.85 10.86
N ASN A 655 8.14 13.06 11.50
CA ASN A 655 7.02 12.43 10.81
C ASN A 655 5.99 13.48 10.35
N PHE A 656 5.69 14.45 11.21
CA PHE A 656 4.75 15.53 10.91
C PHE A 656 5.24 16.40 9.77
N SER A 657 6.51 16.85 9.79
CA SER A 657 7.07 17.68 8.71
C SER A 657 7.21 16.96 7.36
N ASN A 658 7.27 15.63 7.36
CA ASN A 658 7.36 14.83 6.13
C ASN A 658 6.00 14.63 5.45
N SER A 659 4.88 14.83 6.14
CA SER A 659 3.54 14.73 5.56
C SER A 659 2.99 16.10 5.21
N LYS A 660 2.64 16.29 3.94
CA LYS A 660 1.95 17.49 3.46
C LYS A 660 0.56 17.63 4.06
N ILE A 661 -0.14 16.51 4.26
CA ILE A 661 -1.47 16.51 4.87
C ILE A 661 -1.36 16.98 6.33
N ILE A 662 -0.41 16.44 7.10
CA ILE A 662 -0.25 16.83 8.51
C ILE A 662 0.21 18.28 8.64
N THR A 663 1.20 18.72 7.86
CA THR A 663 1.66 20.13 7.91
C THR A 663 0.57 21.12 7.49
N HIS A 664 -0.29 20.78 6.52
CA HIS A 664 -1.45 21.59 6.15
C HIS A 664 -2.48 21.72 7.28
N ASN A 665 -2.62 20.67 8.10
CA ASN A 665 -3.57 20.62 9.21
C ASN A 665 -2.92 20.86 10.59
N LEU A 666 -1.67 21.32 10.65
CA LEU A 666 -0.95 21.33 11.93
C LEU A 666 -1.44 22.42 12.89
N SER A 667 -1.81 23.60 12.38
CA SER A 667 -2.42 24.65 13.19
C SER A 667 -3.72 24.20 13.86
N PRO A 668 -4.72 23.63 13.15
CA PRO A 668 -5.93 23.11 13.81
C PRO A 668 -5.63 21.92 14.73
N LEU A 669 -4.64 21.07 14.43
CA LEU A 669 -4.20 20.01 15.36
C LEU A 669 -3.69 20.60 16.68
N ILE A 670 -2.79 21.59 16.63
CA ILE A 670 -2.26 22.25 17.83
C ILE A 670 -3.38 22.88 18.64
N ASN A 671 -4.31 23.58 17.97
CA ASN A 671 -5.46 24.19 18.65
C ASN A 671 -6.32 23.14 19.34
N SER A 672 -6.55 21.98 18.70
CA SER A 672 -7.29 20.87 19.30
C SER A 672 -6.54 20.27 20.51
N PHE A 673 -5.22 20.13 20.43
CA PHE A 673 -4.41 19.59 21.53
C PHE A 673 -4.34 20.51 22.75
N THR A 674 -4.49 21.82 22.57
CA THR A 674 -4.43 22.80 23.66
C THR A 674 -5.80 23.25 24.15
N GLU A 675 -6.88 22.97 23.41
CA GLU A 675 -8.24 23.38 23.77
C GLU A 675 -8.67 22.80 25.13
N GLY A 676 -9.21 23.65 26.00
CA GLY A 676 -9.69 23.24 27.33
C GLY A 676 -8.60 23.03 28.38
N THR A 677 -7.33 23.24 28.02
CA THR A 677 -6.18 23.19 28.94
C THR A 677 -5.89 24.58 29.55
N PRO A 678 -5.10 24.67 30.65
CA PRO A 678 -4.64 25.96 31.19
C PRO A 678 -3.76 26.79 30.24
N TYR A 679 -3.33 26.20 29.13
CA TYR A 679 -2.46 26.80 28.12
C TYR A 679 -3.15 26.87 26.74
N ASP A 680 -4.48 26.94 26.71
CA ASP A 680 -5.30 27.15 25.51
C ASP A 680 -5.00 28.46 24.75
N PHE A 681 -4.31 29.40 25.41
CA PHE A 681 -3.76 30.60 24.76
C PHE A 681 -2.73 30.26 23.67
N ILE A 682 -2.14 29.05 23.69
CA ILE A 682 -1.32 28.53 22.60
C ILE A 682 -2.25 28.11 21.47
N ASN A 683 -2.48 29.03 20.54
CA ASN A 683 -3.20 28.79 19.30
C ASN A 683 -2.39 29.26 18.10
N SER A 684 -2.64 28.64 16.95
CA SER A 684 -2.00 28.94 15.69
C SER A 684 -3.02 29.07 14.55
N GLN A 685 -2.71 29.95 13.61
CA GLN A 685 -3.43 30.18 12.35
C GLN A 685 -2.45 30.21 11.16
N GLU A 686 -1.28 29.60 11.32
CA GLU A 686 -0.18 29.63 10.36
C GLU A 686 -0.42 28.70 9.16
N GLU A 687 0.09 29.09 8.00
CA GLU A 687 0.00 28.26 6.78
C GLU A 687 1.06 27.14 6.78
N LYS A 688 0.90 26.14 5.91
CA LYS A 688 1.73 24.93 5.87
C LYS A 688 3.24 25.21 5.74
N GLU A 689 3.65 26.28 5.06
CA GLU A 689 5.06 26.65 4.86
C GLU A 689 5.76 27.09 6.15
N PHE A 690 5.00 27.50 7.16
CA PHE A 690 5.52 27.86 8.47
C PHE A 690 6.06 26.64 9.24
N TRP A 691 5.43 25.48 9.05
CA TRP A 691 5.65 24.27 9.83
C TRP A 691 6.88 23.47 9.40
N THR A 692 8.07 24.04 9.61
CA THR A 692 9.34 23.32 9.44
C THR A 692 9.57 22.30 10.55
N GLN A 693 10.36 21.26 10.31
CA GLN A 693 10.71 20.27 11.36
C GLN A 693 11.19 20.93 12.66
N ALA A 694 12.01 21.99 12.56
CA ALA A 694 12.52 22.71 13.71
C ALA A 694 11.41 23.44 14.47
N GLU A 695 10.49 24.12 13.76
CA GLU A 695 9.36 24.81 14.38
C GLU A 695 8.40 23.82 15.05
N ILE A 696 8.08 22.69 14.40
CA ILE A 696 7.24 21.65 14.99
C ILE A 696 7.87 21.11 16.29
N TYR A 697 9.18 20.81 16.25
CA TYR A 697 9.91 20.35 17.43
C TYR A 697 9.87 21.39 18.55
N ASN A 698 10.20 22.65 18.26
CA ASN A 698 10.23 23.72 19.26
C ASN A 698 8.83 23.96 19.85
N THR A 699 7.78 23.94 19.04
CA THR A 699 6.39 24.14 19.49
C THR A 699 5.94 23.01 20.41
N PHE A 700 6.12 21.74 20.02
CA PHE A 700 5.76 20.62 20.89
C PHE A 700 6.63 20.55 22.14
N ASN A 701 7.92 20.91 22.05
CA ASN A 701 8.78 21.01 23.22
C ASN A 701 8.32 22.12 24.18
N GLY A 702 7.88 23.27 23.65
CA GLY A 702 7.28 24.35 24.43
C GLY A 702 6.02 23.90 25.15
N ILE A 703 5.08 23.27 24.44
CA ILE A 703 3.85 22.71 25.04
C ILE A 703 4.20 21.67 26.12
N ARG A 704 5.17 20.78 25.86
CA ARG A 704 5.66 19.81 26.85
C ARG A 704 6.16 20.49 28.12
N ILE A 705 7.01 21.52 28.01
CA ILE A 705 7.55 22.23 29.18
C ILE A 705 6.41 22.87 29.98
N ILE A 706 5.49 23.54 29.31
CA ILE A 706 4.33 24.21 29.91
C ILE A 706 3.43 23.21 30.64
N SER A 707 3.07 22.12 29.96
CA SER A 707 2.25 21.04 30.51
C SER A 707 2.94 20.34 31.70
N ASN A 708 4.22 19.96 31.58
CA ASN A 708 4.99 19.27 32.62
C ASN A 708 5.08 20.09 33.92
N LYS A 709 5.18 21.41 33.80
CA LYS A 709 5.30 22.34 34.93
C LYS A 709 3.94 22.80 35.46
N GLY A 710 2.84 22.48 34.78
CA GLY A 710 1.51 22.96 35.13
C GLY A 710 1.40 24.49 35.02
N LEU A 711 2.01 25.06 33.98
CA LEU A 711 1.96 26.49 33.73
C LEU A 711 0.66 26.90 33.05
N ASP A 712 0.21 28.10 33.36
CA ASP A 712 -0.94 28.80 32.80
C ASP A 712 -0.57 30.22 32.38
N ASP A 713 -1.55 30.98 31.90
CA ASP A 713 -1.39 32.34 31.42
C ASP A 713 -0.86 33.35 32.47
N SER A 714 -0.83 32.96 33.75
CA SER A 714 -0.54 33.82 34.88
C SER A 714 0.83 33.53 35.52
N ASN A 715 1.40 32.35 35.27
CA ASN A 715 2.72 31.93 35.75
C ASN A 715 3.69 31.44 34.66
N ILE A 716 3.34 31.59 33.37
CA ILE A 716 4.10 31.11 32.20
C ILE A 716 5.60 31.50 32.18
N TYR A 717 5.98 32.54 32.91
CA TYR A 717 7.35 33.04 33.01
C TYR A 717 8.19 32.32 34.08
N ASP A 718 7.57 31.58 35.02
CA ASP A 718 8.22 30.87 36.14
C ASP A 718 8.95 29.60 35.67
N LEU A 719 10.06 29.85 34.96
CA LEU A 719 10.85 28.85 34.25
C LEU A 719 12.34 29.08 34.48
N SER A 720 13.15 28.03 34.39
CA SER A 720 14.61 28.17 34.37
C SER A 720 15.10 28.81 33.05
N GLU A 721 16.28 29.42 33.04
CA GLU A 721 16.82 30.07 31.83
C GLU A 721 16.87 29.15 30.61
N ALA A 722 17.20 27.87 30.80
CA ALA A 722 17.25 26.89 29.71
C ALA A 722 15.85 26.55 29.17
N GLU A 723 14.84 26.50 30.04
CA GLU A 723 13.45 26.29 29.65
C GLU A 723 12.90 27.53 28.93
N ILE A 724 13.19 28.73 29.42
CA ILE A 724 12.82 30.00 28.76
C ILE A 724 13.39 30.04 27.34
N HIS A 725 14.68 29.77 27.18
CA HIS A 725 15.31 29.74 25.86
C HIS A 725 14.62 28.71 24.95
N SER A 726 14.28 27.53 25.48
CA SER A 726 13.59 26.49 24.71
C SER A 726 12.19 26.91 24.24
N LEU A 727 11.42 27.64 25.06
CA LEU A 727 10.13 28.21 24.64
C LEU A 727 10.32 29.29 23.56
N ALA A 728 11.26 30.19 23.77
CA ALA A 728 11.49 31.33 22.88
C ALA A 728 11.97 30.90 21.48
N LEU A 729 12.58 29.72 21.34
CA LEU A 729 12.95 29.15 20.03
C LEU A 729 11.74 28.77 19.15
N SER A 730 10.55 28.61 19.74
CA SER A 730 9.30 28.40 18.98
C SER A 730 8.68 29.73 18.63
N LYS A 731 8.49 29.96 17.33
CA LYS A 731 7.79 31.15 16.88
C LYS A 731 6.30 31.09 17.23
N THR A 732 5.70 29.91 17.19
CA THR A 732 4.31 29.67 17.60
C THR A 732 4.08 30.06 19.06
N ILE A 733 4.93 29.57 19.98
CA ILE A 733 4.82 29.89 21.40
C ILE A 733 5.09 31.37 21.64
N SER A 734 6.08 31.95 20.95
CA SER A 734 6.42 33.36 21.09
C SER A 734 5.27 34.28 20.63
N ASN A 735 4.65 33.98 19.49
CA ASN A 735 3.46 34.68 18.99
C ASN A 735 2.26 34.49 19.94
N ALA A 736 2.09 33.29 20.52
CA ALA A 736 1.03 33.06 21.51
C ALA A 736 1.24 33.91 22.78
N ILE A 737 2.48 34.06 23.25
CA ILE A 737 2.84 34.93 24.38
C ILE A 737 2.63 36.41 24.03
N GLU A 738 3.02 36.85 22.82
CA GLU A 738 2.71 38.20 22.34
C GLU A 738 1.20 38.48 22.41
N ASN A 739 0.39 37.61 21.80
CA ASN A 739 -1.07 37.75 21.80
C ASN A 739 -1.65 37.74 23.22
N LEU A 740 -1.12 36.88 24.10
CA LEU A 740 -1.53 36.84 25.50
C LEU A 740 -1.27 38.18 26.20
N LEU A 741 -0.08 38.77 26.01
CA LEU A 741 0.29 40.05 26.61
C LEU A 741 -0.56 41.20 26.05
N VAL A 742 -0.77 41.24 24.73
CA VAL A 742 -1.64 42.24 24.07
C VAL A 742 -3.08 42.14 24.60
N ASN A 743 -3.59 40.93 24.79
CA ASN A 743 -4.90 40.72 25.37
C ASN A 743 -4.93 41.19 26.84
N LYS A 744 -4.02 40.74 27.69
CA LYS A 744 -3.99 41.11 29.12
C LYS A 744 -3.73 42.61 29.39
N THR A 745 -3.18 43.35 28.43
CA THR A 745 -2.96 44.80 28.52
C THR A 745 -4.12 45.65 27.97
N SER A 746 -5.14 45.02 27.39
CA SER A 746 -6.32 45.70 26.87
C SER A 746 -7.18 46.34 27.98
N PRO A 747 -7.97 47.41 27.68
CA PRO A 747 -8.75 48.10 28.71
C PRO A 747 -9.71 47.18 29.48
N GLY A 748 -9.53 47.09 30.79
CA GLY A 748 -10.34 46.25 31.69
C GLY A 748 -9.68 44.94 32.11
N GLU A 749 -8.57 44.57 31.47
CA GLU A 749 -7.79 43.37 31.78
C GLU A 749 -6.73 43.63 32.87
N PRO A 750 -6.18 42.58 33.52
CA PRO A 750 -5.34 42.72 34.72
C PRO A 750 -4.05 43.54 34.56
N LEU A 751 -3.50 43.61 33.35
CA LEU A 751 -2.25 44.32 33.02
C LEU A 751 -2.49 45.67 32.33
N ALA A 752 -3.76 46.11 32.22
CA ALA A 752 -4.12 47.38 31.61
C ALA A 752 -3.43 48.57 32.30
N GLY A 753 -2.58 49.28 31.56
CA GLY A 753 -1.79 50.40 32.08
C GLY A 753 -0.68 50.00 33.06
N LYS A 754 -0.40 48.70 33.22
CA LYS A 754 0.69 48.19 34.07
C LYS A 754 1.90 47.72 33.27
N LEU A 755 1.70 47.23 32.04
CA LEU A 755 2.76 46.93 31.08
C LEU A 755 2.64 47.83 29.85
N VAL A 756 3.79 48.18 29.26
CA VAL A 756 3.91 48.95 28.02
C VAL A 756 4.49 48.04 26.95
N ILE A 757 3.70 47.76 25.90
CA ILE A 757 4.13 46.93 24.77
C ILE A 757 4.56 47.84 23.63
N ASN A 758 5.84 47.76 23.24
CA ASN A 758 6.37 48.52 22.12
C ASN A 758 6.05 47.83 20.77
N GLU A 759 5.86 48.63 19.72
CA GLU A 759 5.69 48.09 18.36
C GLU A 759 7.02 47.62 17.76
N GLY A 760 6.98 46.57 16.94
CA GLY A 760 8.13 46.13 16.14
C GLY A 760 9.16 45.26 16.87
N LEU A 761 8.79 44.66 18.01
CA LEU A 761 9.63 43.70 18.72
C LEU A 761 9.68 42.36 17.99
N VAL A 762 10.84 41.68 18.09
CA VAL A 762 10.98 40.29 17.66
C VAL A 762 10.86 39.44 18.91
N TYR A 763 9.78 38.66 19.00
CA TYR A 763 9.45 37.90 20.21
C TYR A 763 10.25 36.61 20.31
N GLU A 764 10.48 35.94 19.18
CA GLU A 764 11.18 34.67 19.10
C GLU A 764 12.71 34.82 19.23
N SER A 765 13.33 33.88 19.93
CA SER A 765 14.78 33.67 19.92
C SER A 765 15.19 32.85 18.69
N THR A 766 16.42 33.07 18.24
CA THR A 766 17.11 32.17 17.31
C THR A 766 18.25 31.45 18.04
N ALA A 767 18.97 30.59 17.34
CA ALA A 767 20.15 29.92 17.90
C ALA A 767 21.29 30.89 18.28
N THR A 768 21.28 32.13 17.78
CA THR A 768 22.36 33.11 17.98
C THR A 768 21.90 34.46 18.51
N GLU A 769 20.61 34.74 18.45
CA GLU A 769 20.01 36.02 18.87
C GLU A 769 18.89 35.75 19.86
N THR A 770 18.84 36.53 20.95
CA THR A 770 17.81 36.41 21.98
C THR A 770 16.62 37.29 21.62
N GLY A 771 15.43 36.71 21.63
CA GLY A 771 14.17 37.40 21.38
C GLY A 771 13.58 38.05 22.63
N GLU A 772 12.54 38.86 22.44
CA GLU A 772 11.88 39.59 23.52
C GLU A 772 11.24 38.66 24.55
N VAL A 773 10.69 37.49 24.17
CA VAL A 773 10.11 36.54 25.16
C VAL A 773 11.16 36.07 26.16
N GLU A 774 12.36 35.75 25.67
CA GLU A 774 13.43 35.28 26.54
C GLU A 774 13.95 36.39 27.47
N HIS A 775 14.10 37.61 26.95
CA HIS A 775 14.45 38.76 27.77
C HIS A 775 13.37 39.08 28.81
N LEU A 776 12.10 39.09 28.39
CA LEU A 776 10.95 39.40 29.24
C LEU A 776 10.84 38.41 30.39
N PHE A 777 10.88 37.10 30.12
CA PHE A 777 10.70 36.10 31.16
C PHE A 777 11.87 36.07 32.15
N LYS A 778 13.11 36.30 31.69
CA LYS A 778 14.27 36.46 32.59
C LYS A 778 14.09 37.67 33.51
N GLY A 779 13.63 38.80 32.99
CA GLY A 779 13.35 39.99 33.81
C GLY A 779 12.16 39.80 34.75
N LEU A 780 11.07 39.17 34.31
CA LEU A 780 9.90 38.86 35.14
C LEU A 780 10.23 37.91 36.28
N ASN A 781 11.10 36.92 36.07
CA ASN A 781 11.59 36.04 37.14
C ASN A 781 12.28 36.81 38.26
N LEU A 782 13.03 37.87 37.93
CA LEU A 782 13.65 38.74 38.93
C LEU A 782 12.64 39.66 39.63
N LEU A 783 11.69 40.21 38.88
CA LEU A 783 10.73 41.20 39.39
C LEU A 783 9.60 40.59 40.23
N LEU A 784 9.05 39.46 39.81
CA LEU A 784 7.88 38.87 40.45
C LEU A 784 8.22 37.82 41.49
N ALA A 785 9.44 37.26 41.47
CA ALA A 785 9.92 36.23 42.40
C ALA A 785 8.89 35.10 42.65
N GLY A 786 8.21 34.65 41.58
CA GLY A 786 7.18 33.59 41.62
C GLY A 786 5.77 34.07 41.98
N SER A 787 5.50 35.37 41.98
CA SER A 787 4.16 35.94 42.16
C SER A 787 3.28 35.71 40.92
N ASN A 788 2.04 36.19 40.89
CA ASN A 788 1.21 36.07 39.68
C ASN A 788 1.53 37.22 38.71
N LEU A 789 1.61 36.96 37.40
CA LEU A 789 1.80 38.00 36.38
C LEU A 789 0.75 39.12 36.50
N ASP A 790 -0.51 38.77 36.75
CA ASP A 790 -1.61 39.74 36.90
C ASP A 790 -1.40 40.71 38.08
N SER A 791 -0.53 40.34 39.02
CA SER A 791 -0.13 41.18 40.16
C SER A 791 1.07 42.08 39.87
N PHE A 792 1.58 42.12 38.64
CA PHE A 792 2.74 42.92 38.24
C PHE A 792 2.56 44.40 38.59
N ALA A 793 3.33 44.87 39.57
CA ALA A 793 3.34 46.24 40.05
C ALA A 793 4.70 46.53 40.72
N PRO A 794 5.80 46.54 39.95
CA PRO A 794 7.14 46.66 40.51
C PRO A 794 7.34 47.99 41.23
N GLU A 795 8.04 47.98 42.35
CA GLU A 795 8.43 49.21 43.03
C GLU A 795 9.90 49.57 42.73
N VAL A 796 10.21 50.86 42.62
CA VAL A 796 11.59 51.32 42.33
C VAL A 796 12.59 50.82 43.39
N ASN A 797 12.16 50.68 44.66
CA ASN A 797 13.00 50.11 45.74
C ASN A 797 13.44 48.66 45.48
N GLU A 798 12.57 47.88 44.84
CA GLU A 798 12.88 46.50 44.49
C GLU A 798 13.94 46.47 43.39
N LEU A 799 13.82 47.37 42.40
CA LEU A 799 14.76 47.50 41.28
C LEU A 799 16.20 47.78 41.74
N LEU A 800 16.40 48.59 42.78
CA LEU A 800 17.74 48.97 43.27
C LEU A 800 18.59 47.75 43.70
N ASN A 801 17.94 46.62 44.01
CA ASN A 801 18.60 45.41 44.47
C ASN A 801 18.69 44.31 43.39
N LEU A 802 18.16 44.56 42.19
CA LEU A 802 18.14 43.61 41.09
C LEU A 802 19.29 43.84 40.10
N ASP A 803 19.52 42.85 39.24
CA ASP A 803 20.40 42.97 38.10
C ASP A 803 19.67 43.73 36.97
N LEU A 804 19.93 45.04 36.89
CA LEU A 804 19.27 45.93 35.93
C LEU A 804 19.61 45.58 34.48
N GLU A 805 20.77 44.98 34.22
CA GLU A 805 21.16 44.54 32.87
C GLU A 805 20.21 43.44 32.38
N VAL A 806 19.84 42.49 33.26
CA VAL A 806 18.89 41.43 32.94
C VAL A 806 17.46 41.97 32.80
N VAL A 807 17.04 42.87 33.69
CA VAL A 807 15.67 43.41 33.68
C VAL A 807 15.43 44.30 32.46
N PHE A 808 16.35 45.22 32.14
CA PHE A 808 16.20 46.15 31.02
C PHE A 808 16.64 45.57 29.66
N ALA A 809 17.15 44.34 29.62
CA ALA A 809 17.32 43.64 28.36
C ALA A 809 15.97 43.42 27.64
N SER A 810 14.86 43.33 28.38
CA SER A 810 13.51 43.34 27.82
C SER A 810 13.06 44.75 27.52
N LYS A 811 12.71 45.02 26.26
CA LYS A 811 12.19 46.33 25.85
C LYS A 811 10.79 46.61 26.40
N ILE A 812 10.01 45.57 26.67
CA ILE A 812 8.72 45.70 27.37
C ILE A 812 8.93 46.12 28.83
N LEU A 813 9.83 45.46 29.56
CA LEU A 813 10.09 45.81 30.97
C LEU A 813 10.78 47.17 31.10
N GLU A 814 11.74 47.47 30.23
CA GLU A 814 12.41 48.77 30.19
C GLU A 814 11.38 49.91 30.00
N ALA A 815 10.56 49.86 28.95
CA ALA A 815 9.53 50.86 28.70
C ALA A 815 8.51 50.94 29.83
N THR A 816 8.11 49.80 30.39
CA THR A 816 7.19 49.77 31.51
C THR A 816 7.77 50.48 32.74
N LEU A 817 9.00 50.16 33.13
CA LEU A 817 9.64 50.71 34.31
C LEU A 817 9.95 52.21 34.13
N VAL A 818 10.43 52.61 32.95
CA VAL A 818 10.70 54.01 32.63
C VAL A 818 9.41 54.85 32.67
N GLU A 819 8.39 54.47 31.90
CA GLU A 819 7.19 55.29 31.72
C GLU A 819 6.27 55.25 32.94
N ASN A 820 6.06 54.08 33.55
CA ASN A 820 5.07 53.94 34.63
C ASN A 820 5.65 54.15 36.03
N HIS A 821 6.96 54.00 36.24
CA HIS A 821 7.54 54.04 37.58
C HIS A 821 8.59 55.14 37.76
N ILE A 822 9.57 55.24 36.86
CA ILE A 822 10.73 56.11 37.05
C ILE A 822 10.39 57.57 36.72
N LYS A 823 9.80 57.87 35.56
CA LYS A 823 9.39 59.24 35.19
C LYS A 823 8.41 59.84 36.22
N ASN A 824 7.53 59.02 36.79
CA ASN A 824 6.57 59.44 37.81
C ASN A 824 7.23 60.00 39.09
N LEU A 825 8.47 59.58 39.42
CA LEU A 825 9.22 60.13 40.56
C LEU A 825 9.43 61.65 40.46
N PHE A 826 9.55 62.16 39.23
CA PHE A 826 9.86 63.56 38.89
C PHE A 826 8.62 64.40 38.62
N GLU A 827 7.58 63.78 38.07
CA GLU A 827 6.39 64.50 37.61
C GLU A 827 5.40 64.79 38.74
N SER A 828 5.31 63.88 39.71
CA SER A 828 4.32 63.96 40.80
C SER A 828 4.77 63.31 42.12
N GLY A 829 6.03 62.85 42.20
CA GLY A 829 6.58 62.12 43.35
C GLY A 829 7.35 62.98 44.38
N ASN A 830 7.92 62.31 45.39
CA ASN A 830 8.67 62.96 46.49
C ASN A 830 9.95 63.67 46.04
N LEU A 831 10.41 63.41 44.81
CA LEU A 831 11.61 64.00 44.23
C LEU A 831 11.33 65.24 43.37
N GLU A 832 10.06 65.62 43.14
CA GLU A 832 9.68 66.77 42.30
C GLU A 832 10.39 68.08 42.71
N LYS A 833 10.63 68.28 44.02
CA LYS A 833 11.31 69.47 44.55
C LYS A 833 12.83 69.43 44.48
N TYR A 834 13.42 68.27 44.19
CA TYR A 834 14.88 68.09 44.14
C TYR A 834 15.40 67.94 42.71
N LEU A 835 14.58 67.41 41.79
CA LEU A 835 15.03 67.00 40.46
C LEU A 835 14.45 67.90 39.36
N VAL A 836 15.22 68.10 38.29
CA VAL A 836 14.74 68.77 37.08
C VAL A 836 14.10 67.77 36.12
N LYS A 837 13.17 68.22 35.27
CA LYS A 837 12.44 67.36 34.32
C LYS A 837 13.16 67.17 32.98
N LYS A 838 14.12 68.03 32.69
CA LYS A 838 14.85 68.15 31.42
C LYS A 838 16.22 68.80 31.66
N TYR A 839 17.11 68.69 30.69
CA TYR A 839 18.36 69.45 30.67
C TYR A 839 18.10 70.96 30.58
N GLN A 840 19.11 71.77 30.94
CA GLN A 840 18.99 73.24 30.92
C GLN A 840 18.70 73.82 29.52
N ASP A 841 19.07 73.11 28.46
CA ASP A 841 18.81 73.48 27.06
C ASP A 841 17.43 73.03 26.55
N ASP A 842 16.56 72.55 27.45
CA ASP A 842 15.20 72.06 27.21
C ASP A 842 15.13 70.73 26.42
N THR A 843 16.26 70.02 26.27
CA THR A 843 16.29 68.65 25.74
C THR A 843 15.81 67.64 26.79
N GLU A 844 15.16 66.57 26.33
CA GLU A 844 14.71 65.49 27.21
C GLU A 844 15.87 64.58 27.62
N PHE A 845 15.73 63.95 28.78
CA PHE A 845 16.64 62.89 29.19
C PHE A 845 16.55 61.70 28.24
N ASP A 846 17.67 61.02 28.11
CA ASP A 846 17.86 59.90 27.23
C ASP A 846 17.53 58.61 27.98
N TRP A 847 16.24 58.34 28.16
CA TRP A 847 15.77 57.37 29.14
C TRP A 847 16.16 55.91 28.84
N TYR A 848 16.39 55.56 27.58
CA TYR A 848 16.43 54.17 27.12
C TYR A 848 17.85 53.71 26.75
N ILE A 849 18.15 52.45 27.05
CA ILE A 849 19.40 51.78 26.68
C ILE A 849 19.49 51.65 25.15
N ASP A 850 20.66 51.98 24.63
CA ASP A 850 21.06 51.91 23.22
C ASP A 850 20.22 52.75 22.22
N GLU A 851 19.31 53.60 22.70
CA GLU A 851 18.58 54.55 21.83
C GLU A 851 19.53 55.64 21.30
N ASN A 852 20.40 56.16 22.18
CA ASN A 852 21.43 57.13 21.83
C ASN A 852 22.83 56.49 21.80
N PRO A 853 23.51 56.47 20.65
CA PRO A 853 24.85 55.88 20.54
C PRO A 853 25.91 56.55 21.42
N ASN A 854 25.70 57.81 21.83
CA ASN A 854 26.63 58.56 22.66
C ASN A 854 26.42 58.33 24.16
N ASN A 855 25.31 57.70 24.56
CA ASN A 855 24.96 57.37 25.94
C ASN A 855 24.26 55.99 25.97
N LYS A 856 25.04 54.96 25.67
CA LYS A 856 24.51 53.58 25.55
C LYS A 856 23.74 53.08 26.77
N PRO A 857 24.14 53.35 28.03
CA PRO A 857 23.37 52.90 29.19
C PRO A 857 22.01 53.59 29.37
N GLY A 858 21.73 54.64 28.57
CA GLY A 858 20.67 55.60 28.89
C GLY A 858 20.95 56.33 30.20
N ASP A 859 20.07 57.26 30.54
CA ASP A 859 20.11 58.04 31.78
C ASP A 859 19.43 57.30 32.95
N THR A 860 18.64 56.26 32.66
CA THR A 860 17.89 55.49 33.67
C THR A 860 18.79 54.59 34.51
N VAL A 861 19.70 53.82 33.90
CA VAL A 861 20.57 52.89 34.65
C VAL A 861 21.48 53.64 35.63
N PRO A 862 22.24 54.68 35.20
CA PRO A 862 23.10 55.41 36.12
C PRO A 862 22.33 56.14 37.23
N LEU A 863 21.08 56.54 36.98
CA LEU A 863 20.20 57.10 38.01
C LEU A 863 19.84 56.08 39.09
N LEU A 864 19.42 54.87 38.70
CA LEU A 864 19.07 53.81 39.66
C LEU A 864 20.31 53.35 40.43
N ASP A 865 21.47 53.21 39.77
CA ASP A 865 22.74 52.90 40.43
C ASP A 865 23.12 53.97 41.45
N ALA A 866 22.94 55.25 41.10
CA ALA A 866 23.15 56.35 42.04
C ALA A 866 22.20 56.27 43.24
N PHE A 867 20.91 56.04 43.02
CA PHE A 867 19.94 55.86 44.11
C PHE A 867 20.28 54.68 45.01
N LYS A 868 20.82 53.59 44.46
CA LYS A 868 21.31 52.46 45.25
C LYS A 868 22.44 52.88 46.19
N VAL A 869 23.47 53.56 45.67
CA VAL A 869 24.60 54.03 46.50
C VAL A 869 24.15 55.06 47.54
N LEU A 870 23.23 55.97 47.18
CA LEU A 870 22.63 56.91 48.12
C LEU A 870 21.90 56.17 49.26
N ASN A 871 21.08 55.17 48.92
CA ASN A 871 20.33 54.38 49.89
C ASN A 871 21.25 53.56 50.81
N GLU A 872 22.30 52.94 50.27
CA GLU A 872 23.34 52.25 51.06
C GLU A 872 24.05 53.18 52.06
N ASN A 873 24.12 54.47 51.73
CA ASN A 873 24.67 55.51 52.58
C ASN A 873 23.64 56.18 53.52
N GLY A 874 22.38 55.72 53.51
CA GLY A 874 21.31 56.19 54.40
C GLY A 874 20.48 57.35 53.84
N ILE A 875 20.61 57.66 52.54
CA ILE A 875 19.82 58.67 51.82
C ILE A 875 18.81 57.96 50.93
N ASP A 876 17.60 57.79 51.45
CA ASP A 876 16.51 57.15 50.73
C ASP A 876 15.81 58.17 49.82
N TYR A 877 15.71 57.90 48.52
CA TYR A 877 15.10 58.81 47.55
C TYR A 877 13.63 59.14 47.87
N GLN A 878 12.90 58.26 48.56
CA GLN A 878 11.50 58.53 48.93
C GLN A 878 11.40 59.53 50.08
N THR A 879 12.40 59.58 50.96
CA THR A 879 12.41 60.40 52.19
C THR A 879 13.55 61.40 52.24
N MET A 880 14.24 61.60 51.11
CA MET A 880 15.42 62.44 50.95
C MET A 880 15.23 63.81 51.61
N ASN A 881 16.19 64.21 52.44
CA ASN A 881 16.24 65.51 53.10
C ASN A 881 17.65 65.86 53.57
N TYR A 882 17.86 67.12 53.93
CA TYR A 882 19.16 67.63 54.41
C TYR A 882 19.79 66.81 55.54
N ASN A 883 18.99 66.37 56.53
CA ASN A 883 19.52 65.65 57.69
C ASN A 883 20.09 64.28 57.31
N GLN A 884 19.55 63.61 56.29
CA GLN A 884 20.13 62.35 55.80
C GLN A 884 21.52 62.56 55.21
N PHE A 885 21.73 63.65 54.45
CA PHE A 885 23.06 64.00 53.93
C PHE A 885 24.05 64.31 55.05
N ILE A 886 23.64 65.10 56.06
CA ILE A 886 24.48 65.39 57.24
C ILE A 886 24.90 64.11 57.96
N VAL A 887 23.96 63.18 58.18
CA VAL A 887 24.26 61.90 58.84
C VAL A 887 25.18 61.05 57.97
N ALA A 888 24.98 61.03 56.65
CA ALA A 888 25.78 60.25 55.73
C ALA A 888 27.24 60.75 55.69
N VAL A 889 27.48 62.03 55.50
CA VAL A 889 28.86 62.59 55.40
C VAL A 889 29.58 62.77 56.74
N GLY A 890 28.95 62.38 57.85
CA GLY A 890 29.64 62.30 59.16
C GLY A 890 30.79 61.30 59.19
N ASP A 891 30.88 60.43 58.19
CA ASP A 891 32.02 59.56 57.91
C ASP A 891 32.92 60.17 56.82
N PRO A 892 34.21 60.43 57.06
CA PRO A 892 35.11 61.09 56.11
C PRO A 892 35.30 60.38 54.75
N GLU A 893 34.97 59.09 54.63
CA GLU A 893 35.09 58.36 53.36
C GLU A 893 33.83 58.49 52.48
N LYS A 894 32.70 58.90 53.05
CA LYS A 894 31.40 58.96 52.35
C LYS A 894 31.21 60.15 51.40
N PRO A 895 31.76 61.36 51.64
CA PRO A 895 31.68 62.45 50.67
C PRO A 895 32.10 62.06 49.26
N GLN A 896 33.21 61.32 49.12
CA GLN A 896 33.66 60.83 47.81
C GLN A 896 32.66 59.85 47.21
N GLN A 897 32.18 58.86 47.98
CA GLN A 897 31.24 57.85 47.48
C GLN A 897 29.92 58.48 46.99
N LEU A 898 29.41 59.45 47.75
CA LEU A 898 28.20 60.20 47.40
C LEU A 898 28.42 61.10 46.19
N ASN A 899 29.57 61.77 46.11
CA ASN A 899 29.97 62.55 44.95
C ASN A 899 29.98 61.68 43.69
N ASP A 900 30.75 60.59 43.71
CA ASP A 900 30.95 59.70 42.55
C ASP A 900 29.63 59.11 42.05
N ALA A 901 28.74 58.73 42.97
CA ALA A 901 27.41 58.22 42.64
C ALA A 901 26.49 59.28 42.03
N ILE A 902 26.49 60.51 42.55
CA ILE A 902 25.64 61.57 42.02
C ILE A 902 26.13 62.01 40.64
N ILE A 903 27.44 62.21 40.47
CA ILE A 903 28.03 62.66 39.20
C ILE A 903 27.93 61.59 38.10
N SER A 904 27.84 60.31 38.45
CA SER A 904 27.63 59.24 37.45
C SER A 904 26.25 59.30 36.80
N SER A 905 25.27 59.97 37.42
CA SER A 905 23.94 60.18 36.85
C SER A 905 23.82 61.57 36.23
N ASN A 906 23.62 61.63 34.91
CA ASN A 906 23.36 62.90 34.22
C ASN A 906 22.12 63.60 34.78
N ILE A 907 21.08 62.84 35.15
CA ILE A 907 19.85 63.36 35.73
C ILE A 907 20.10 64.02 37.09
N LEU A 908 20.81 63.33 38.01
CA LEU A 908 21.12 63.90 39.32
C LEU A 908 22.07 65.09 39.21
N THR A 909 23.08 65.01 38.35
CA THR A 909 24.04 66.09 38.11
C THR A 909 23.37 67.34 37.54
N ALA A 910 22.51 67.17 36.52
CA ALA A 910 21.70 68.27 35.99
C ALA A 910 20.72 68.85 37.01
N SER A 911 20.36 68.06 38.04
CA SER A 911 19.47 68.46 39.12
C SER A 911 20.16 69.15 40.29
N LEU A 912 21.51 69.15 40.38
CA LEU A 912 22.25 69.60 41.56
C LEU A 912 21.94 71.03 41.99
N GLY A 913 21.80 71.97 41.05
CA GLY A 913 21.44 73.35 41.38
C GLY A 913 20.08 73.43 42.11
N THR A 914 19.08 72.69 41.65
CA THR A 914 17.76 72.59 42.28
C THR A 914 17.84 71.84 43.61
N MET A 915 18.51 70.68 43.62
CA MET A 915 18.65 69.82 44.80
C MET A 915 19.36 70.53 45.94
N LEU A 916 20.53 71.14 45.69
CA LEU A 916 21.32 71.84 46.70
C LEU A 916 20.61 73.10 47.20
N ASN A 917 19.89 73.83 46.33
CA ASN A 917 19.08 74.94 46.80
C ASN A 917 17.97 74.47 47.76
N GLN A 918 17.30 73.35 47.45
CA GLN A 918 16.31 72.77 48.33
C GLN A 918 16.94 72.28 49.66
N LEU A 919 18.05 71.56 49.62
CA LEU A 919 18.70 71.02 50.82
C LEU A 919 19.34 72.12 51.70
N LEU A 920 20.15 73.01 51.11
CA LEU A 920 20.96 73.97 51.86
C LEU A 920 20.19 75.25 52.22
N ASN A 921 19.35 75.77 51.33
CA ASN A 921 18.65 77.03 51.57
C ASN A 921 17.26 76.82 52.13
N VAL A 922 16.47 75.91 51.57
CA VAL A 922 15.09 75.71 52.02
C VAL A 922 15.04 74.90 53.31
N GLU A 923 15.78 73.79 53.39
CA GLU A 923 15.74 72.89 54.55
C GLU A 923 16.74 73.29 55.65
N ALA A 924 17.99 73.60 55.30
CA ALA A 924 19.01 73.99 56.26
C ALA A 924 19.09 75.51 56.54
N ASN A 925 18.44 76.36 55.75
CA ASN A 925 18.43 77.82 55.95
C ASN A 925 19.83 78.47 56.03
N PHE A 926 20.77 78.05 55.17
CA PHE A 926 22.08 78.70 55.08
C PHE A 926 22.04 80.08 54.40
N ASN A 927 21.09 80.31 53.48
CA ASN A 927 20.94 81.51 52.66
C ASN A 927 22.19 81.79 51.78
N LEU A 928 22.59 80.76 51.02
CA LEU A 928 23.72 80.77 50.08
C LEU A 928 23.23 81.00 48.66
N GLU A 929 24.07 81.62 47.84
CA GLU A 929 23.87 81.59 46.39
C GLU A 929 24.39 80.26 45.85
N ILE A 930 23.49 79.44 45.27
CA ILE A 930 23.85 78.17 44.63
C ILE A 930 24.05 78.44 43.14
N TYR A 931 25.26 78.20 42.66
CA TYR A 931 25.56 78.30 41.23
C TYR A 931 24.85 77.16 40.49
N ASN A 932 24.26 77.50 39.34
CA ASN A 932 23.61 76.54 38.46
C ASN A 932 24.31 76.59 37.10
N ASP A 933 25.51 76.00 37.03
CA ASP A 933 26.31 76.00 35.81
C ASP A 933 25.68 75.10 34.73
N ALA A 934 25.79 75.51 33.47
CA ALA A 934 25.34 74.73 32.33
C ALA A 934 26.36 73.63 31.98
N ASP A 935 27.63 73.81 32.36
CA ASP A 935 28.68 72.81 32.25
C ASP A 935 28.62 71.87 33.47
N LEU A 936 28.13 70.65 33.26
CA LEU A 936 27.99 69.65 34.32
C LEU A 936 29.34 69.28 34.96
N SER A 937 30.47 69.47 34.26
CA SER A 937 31.81 69.20 34.81
C SER A 937 32.19 70.12 35.97
N TYR A 938 31.52 71.26 36.14
CA TYR A 938 31.66 72.14 37.30
C TYR A 938 31.44 71.38 38.63
N TRP A 939 30.44 70.49 38.65
CA TRP A 939 30.11 69.72 39.84
C TRP A 939 31.12 68.62 40.12
N GLY A 940 31.83 68.16 39.10
CA GLY A 940 32.86 67.14 39.15
C GLY A 940 32.83 66.25 37.91
N THR A 941 33.89 65.46 37.75
CA THR A 941 33.95 64.38 36.77
C THR A 941 34.47 63.11 37.45
N ALA A 942 34.42 61.98 36.76
CA ALA A 942 34.94 60.72 37.31
C ALA A 942 36.46 60.77 37.65
N GLU A 943 37.21 61.72 37.08
CA GLU A 943 38.65 61.85 37.30
C GLU A 943 39.04 63.02 38.22
N GLU A 944 38.14 63.99 38.40
CA GLU A 944 38.44 65.24 39.10
C GLU A 944 37.27 65.66 40.00
N ASP A 945 37.57 65.86 41.30
CA ASP A 945 36.63 66.40 42.28
C ASP A 945 36.24 67.84 41.91
N GLY A 946 34.94 68.08 41.78
CA GLY A 946 34.39 69.41 41.53
C GLY A 946 33.72 70.00 42.78
N GLU A 947 32.84 70.97 42.54
CA GLU A 947 32.17 71.69 43.62
C GLU A 947 31.30 70.78 44.51
N LEU A 948 30.68 69.72 43.96
CA LEU A 948 29.83 68.83 44.74
C LEU A 948 30.60 68.13 45.86
N PHE A 949 31.79 67.60 45.55
CA PHE A 949 32.65 66.97 46.55
C PHE A 949 32.97 67.93 47.70
N TYR A 950 33.39 69.16 47.39
CA TYR A 950 33.74 70.13 48.44
C TYR A 950 32.54 70.59 49.27
N ILE A 951 31.34 70.62 48.68
CA ILE A 951 30.10 70.81 49.44
C ILE A 951 29.85 69.60 50.36
N LEU A 952 29.92 68.37 49.86
CA LEU A 952 29.67 67.19 50.70
C LEU A 952 30.71 67.06 51.83
N ASP A 953 31.99 67.28 51.55
CA ASP A 953 33.09 67.26 52.51
C ASP A 953 32.95 68.37 53.57
N GLY A 954 32.54 69.57 53.17
CA GLY A 954 32.34 70.71 54.05
C GLY A 954 31.01 70.72 54.81
N LEU A 955 30.07 69.82 54.51
CA LEU A 955 28.68 69.91 54.98
C LEU A 955 28.54 69.88 56.52
N VAL A 956 29.25 68.96 57.20
CA VAL A 956 29.22 68.85 58.67
C VAL A 956 29.82 70.09 59.32
N VAL A 957 30.93 70.58 58.74
CA VAL A 957 31.59 71.79 59.21
C VAL A 957 30.68 72.99 59.03
N ALA A 958 30.00 73.12 57.90
CA ALA A 958 29.08 74.22 57.61
C ALA A 958 27.94 74.28 58.64
N GLU A 959 27.36 73.13 59.00
CA GLU A 959 26.32 73.03 60.04
C GLU A 959 26.84 73.48 61.41
N GLY A 960 28.05 73.06 61.80
CA GLY A 960 28.70 73.53 63.02
C GLY A 960 28.96 75.05 62.97
N PHE A 961 29.44 75.54 61.83
CA PHE A 961 29.79 76.95 61.61
C PHE A 961 28.60 77.89 61.74
N LYS A 962 27.40 77.44 61.33
CA LYS A 962 26.15 78.20 61.38
C LYS A 962 25.78 78.70 62.78
N SER A 963 26.20 78.00 63.82
CA SER A 963 25.89 78.32 65.23
C SER A 963 27.13 78.40 66.12
N TYR A 964 28.31 78.58 65.53
CA TYR A 964 29.57 78.61 66.24
C TYR A 964 29.62 79.76 67.26
N ASP A 965 29.98 79.44 68.51
CA ASP A 965 30.20 80.45 69.54
C ASP A 965 31.64 80.99 69.46
N TYR A 966 31.81 82.05 68.67
CA TYR A 966 33.10 82.71 68.50
C TYR A 966 33.71 83.25 69.80
N THR A 967 32.91 83.45 70.86
CA THR A 967 33.43 83.97 72.14
C THR A 967 34.15 82.90 72.96
N ALA A 968 33.92 81.63 72.63
CA ALA A 968 34.57 80.48 73.24
C ALA A 968 35.88 80.08 72.53
N LEU A 969 36.21 80.72 71.40
CA LEU A 969 37.43 80.43 70.65
C LEU A 969 38.68 80.89 71.42
N ASP A 970 39.61 79.97 71.63
CA ASP A 970 40.83 80.17 72.41
C ASP A 970 42.05 79.52 71.74
N ASP A 971 43.22 79.61 72.39
CA ASP A 971 44.47 79.04 71.85
C ASP A 971 44.38 77.52 71.62
N ASP A 972 43.59 76.80 72.42
CA ASP A 972 43.45 75.34 72.35
C ASP A 972 42.55 74.91 71.18
N SER A 973 41.56 75.74 70.81
CA SER A 973 40.57 75.48 69.75
C SER A 973 40.85 76.19 68.42
N ALA A 974 41.80 77.14 68.38
CA ALA A 974 42.13 77.94 67.20
C ALA A 974 42.59 77.11 66.00
N ALA A 975 43.38 76.06 66.22
CA ALA A 975 43.89 75.21 65.16
C ALA A 975 42.75 74.44 64.46
N ASP A 976 41.82 73.90 65.23
CA ASP A 976 40.66 73.16 64.73
C ASP A 976 39.72 74.10 63.96
N PHE A 977 39.43 75.30 64.51
CA PHE A 977 38.62 76.30 63.81
C PHE A 977 39.25 76.74 62.47
N LYS A 978 40.57 76.94 62.42
CA LYS A 978 41.28 77.27 61.17
C LYS A 978 41.15 76.14 60.15
N ALA A 979 41.29 74.89 60.59
CA ALA A 979 41.13 73.74 59.72
C ALA A 979 39.71 73.66 59.14
N ASP A 980 38.69 73.82 59.98
CA ASP A 980 37.27 73.85 59.62
C ASP A 980 36.96 74.99 58.63
N ALA A 981 37.38 76.22 58.94
CA ALA A 981 37.17 77.37 58.07
C ALA A 981 37.88 77.20 56.71
N LYS A 982 39.09 76.64 56.70
CA LYS A 982 39.83 76.33 55.46
C LYS A 982 39.17 75.20 54.66
N GLN A 983 38.49 74.27 55.32
CA GLN A 983 37.68 73.25 54.65
C GLN A 983 36.49 73.89 53.93
N LEU A 984 35.75 74.79 54.59
CA LEU A 984 34.68 75.56 53.95
C LEU A 984 35.17 76.42 52.79
N ASN A 985 36.39 76.98 52.88
CA ASN A 985 37.00 77.77 51.81
C ASN A 985 37.24 76.99 50.51
N ARG A 986 37.29 75.65 50.57
CA ARG A 986 37.49 74.80 49.38
C ARG A 986 36.30 74.84 48.43
N SER A 987 35.08 74.94 48.96
CA SER A 987 33.83 75.05 48.19
C SER A 987 33.53 76.50 47.87
N ASP A 988 33.18 76.79 46.62
CA ASP A 988 32.74 78.12 46.19
C ASP A 988 31.41 78.51 46.86
N THR A 989 30.55 77.53 47.13
CA THR A 989 29.27 77.68 47.82
C THR A 989 29.46 77.98 49.30
N TYR A 990 30.27 77.20 50.03
CA TYR A 990 30.45 77.40 51.47
C TYR A 990 31.44 78.49 51.85
N ARG A 991 32.34 78.92 50.97
CA ARG A 991 33.19 80.09 51.20
C ARG A 991 32.38 81.33 51.60
N GLN A 992 31.15 81.45 51.10
CA GLN A 992 30.22 82.53 51.44
C GLN A 992 29.88 82.58 52.95
N LEU A 993 30.00 81.47 53.69
CA LEU A 993 29.81 81.42 55.14
C LEU A 993 30.95 82.09 55.91
N LEU A 994 32.17 82.13 55.35
CA LEU A 994 33.33 82.75 56.00
C LEU A 994 33.14 84.26 56.18
N ALA A 995 32.32 84.89 55.35
CA ALA A 995 31.88 86.27 55.51
C ALA A 995 31.11 86.54 56.82
N ARG A 996 30.77 85.52 57.60
CA ARG A 996 30.19 85.67 58.95
C ARG A 996 31.22 85.89 60.04
N ILE A 997 32.43 85.32 59.92
CA ILE A 997 33.56 85.55 60.85
C ILE A 997 33.73 87.05 61.15
N PRO A 998 33.83 87.92 60.13
CA PRO A 998 34.00 89.34 60.35
C PRO A 998 32.84 90.05 61.07
N THR A 999 31.61 89.55 60.93
CA THR A 999 30.39 90.24 61.37
C THR A 999 29.75 89.66 62.61
N GLU A 1000 30.02 88.39 62.92
CA GLU A 1000 29.35 87.62 63.99
C GLU A 1000 30.30 87.25 65.14
N SER A 1001 31.62 87.47 64.99
CA SER A 1001 32.61 87.22 66.05
C SER A 1001 32.99 88.46 66.88
N THR A 1002 33.91 88.30 67.83
CA THR A 1002 34.45 89.41 68.65
C THR A 1002 35.27 90.42 67.86
N LEU A 1003 35.60 90.12 66.60
CA LEU A 1003 36.13 91.06 65.61
C LEU A 1003 35.30 92.34 65.44
N THR A 1004 34.02 92.32 65.85
CA THR A 1004 33.17 93.51 65.92
C THR A 1004 33.71 94.59 66.86
N ILE A 1005 34.50 94.23 67.87
CA ILE A 1005 35.24 95.17 68.75
C ILE A 1005 36.26 95.98 67.93
N ALA A 1006 36.84 95.36 66.90
CA ALA A 1006 37.79 95.97 65.98
C ALA A 1006 37.11 96.61 64.75
N ASN A 1007 35.79 96.83 64.73
CA ASN A 1007 35.09 97.36 63.55
C ASN A 1007 35.61 98.73 63.07
N SER A 1008 36.17 99.56 63.96
CA SER A 1008 36.83 100.82 63.57
C SER A 1008 38.04 100.61 62.66
N LEU A 1009 38.62 99.41 62.67
CA LEU A 1009 39.79 99.02 61.89
C LEU A 1009 39.44 98.34 60.56
N ARG A 1010 38.16 98.12 60.24
CA ARG A 1010 37.70 97.49 58.98
C ARG A 1010 38.23 98.19 57.74
N SER A 1011 38.67 97.43 56.73
CA SER A 1011 38.91 97.95 55.38
C SER A 1011 37.58 98.11 54.61
N ASP A 1012 37.64 98.65 53.39
CA ASP A 1012 36.47 98.79 52.51
C ASP A 1012 36.22 97.53 51.64
N VAL A 1013 37.00 96.45 51.83
CA VAL A 1013 36.88 95.19 51.06
C VAL A 1013 35.68 94.39 51.58
N ASP A 1014 34.80 93.94 50.68
CA ASP A 1014 33.70 93.04 51.02
C ASP A 1014 34.25 91.62 51.24
N PRO A 1015 34.03 90.99 52.40
CA PRO A 1015 34.43 89.61 52.66
C PRO A 1015 33.96 88.60 51.61
N LYS A 1016 32.85 88.88 50.91
CA LYS A 1016 32.31 87.99 49.87
C LYS A 1016 33.09 88.02 48.55
N ASP A 1017 33.89 89.07 48.32
CA ASP A 1017 34.65 89.24 47.09
C ASP A 1017 36.04 88.58 47.14
N LEU A 1018 36.44 88.04 48.29
CA LEU A 1018 37.74 87.38 48.45
C LEU A 1018 37.79 86.05 47.69
N THR A 1019 38.89 85.85 46.97
CA THR A 1019 39.23 84.57 46.33
C THR A 1019 39.61 83.51 47.36
N LYS A 1020 39.68 82.24 46.94
CA LYS A 1020 40.12 81.12 47.78
C LYS A 1020 41.50 81.36 48.42
N GLU A 1021 42.48 81.78 47.62
CA GLU A 1021 43.85 82.05 48.11
C GLU A 1021 43.88 83.18 49.13
N GLU A 1022 43.08 84.22 48.91
CA GLU A 1022 42.97 85.37 49.82
C GLU A 1022 42.31 84.97 51.15
N TRP A 1023 41.29 84.11 51.12
CA TRP A 1023 40.65 83.59 52.33
C TRP A 1023 41.57 82.67 53.16
N ASP A 1024 42.48 81.92 52.55
CA ASP A 1024 43.38 81.01 53.28
C ASP A 1024 44.29 81.77 54.26
N ASP A 1025 44.85 82.90 53.81
CA ASP A 1025 45.65 83.79 54.64
C ASP A 1025 44.76 84.56 55.64
N GLU A 1026 43.59 85.02 55.19
CA GLU A 1026 42.68 85.82 56.02
C GLU A 1026 42.11 85.01 57.19
N ILE A 1027 41.78 83.72 57.02
CA ILE A 1027 41.33 82.84 58.09
C ILE A 1027 42.35 82.79 59.22
N ASP A 1028 43.63 82.59 58.90
CA ASP A 1028 44.68 82.48 59.91
C ASP A 1028 44.81 83.77 60.72
N ILE A 1029 44.79 84.91 60.04
CA ILE A 1029 44.88 86.24 60.66
C ILE A 1029 43.66 86.53 61.54
N LEU A 1030 42.45 86.33 61.01
CA LEU A 1030 41.21 86.63 61.72
C LEU A 1030 41.05 85.76 62.96
N THR A 1031 41.35 84.46 62.88
CA THR A 1031 41.27 83.58 64.04
C THR A 1031 42.22 84.00 65.15
N ASP A 1032 43.48 84.30 64.83
CA ASP A 1032 44.45 84.72 65.85
C ASP A 1032 44.04 86.04 66.50
N VAL A 1033 43.46 86.96 65.73
CA VAL A 1033 42.92 88.21 66.26
C VAL A 1033 41.70 87.95 67.16
N ILE A 1034 40.78 87.06 66.78
CA ILE A 1034 39.62 86.68 67.62
C ILE A 1034 40.08 86.14 68.98
N VAL A 1035 41.07 85.24 69.01
CA VAL A 1035 41.59 84.66 70.26
C VAL A 1035 42.16 85.75 71.18
N ILE A 1036 42.89 86.71 70.63
CA ILE A 1036 43.41 87.85 71.41
C ILE A 1036 42.24 88.73 71.92
N LEU A 1037 41.26 89.02 71.06
CA LEU A 1037 40.08 89.82 71.42
C LEU A 1037 39.21 89.15 72.50
N ASN A 1038 39.06 87.83 72.47
CA ASN A 1038 38.33 87.06 73.48
C ASN A 1038 39.00 87.15 74.86
N ASN A 1039 40.34 87.17 74.90
CA ASN A 1039 41.11 87.39 76.12
C ASN A 1039 41.09 88.86 76.61
N HIS A 1040 40.78 89.80 75.72
CA HIS A 1040 40.75 91.24 75.98
C HIS A 1040 39.43 91.90 75.52
N PRO A 1041 38.26 91.53 76.08
CA PRO A 1041 36.95 91.91 75.54
C PRO A 1041 36.61 93.40 75.67
N ASN A 1042 37.40 94.18 76.41
CA ASN A 1042 37.22 95.63 76.59
C ASN A 1042 38.39 96.44 75.99
N ILE A 1043 39.17 95.84 75.09
CA ILE A 1043 40.31 96.50 74.46
C ILE A 1043 39.87 97.75 73.67
N ASP A 1044 40.62 98.84 73.84
CA ASP A 1044 40.44 100.11 73.13
C ASP A 1044 41.67 100.34 72.24
N PHE A 1045 41.46 100.40 70.93
CA PHE A 1045 42.53 100.55 69.94
C PHE A 1045 43.04 101.99 69.79
N ASP A 1046 42.25 102.99 70.19
CA ASP A 1046 42.63 104.40 70.14
C ASP A 1046 43.36 104.82 71.42
N ASN A 1047 43.01 104.21 72.56
CA ASN A 1047 43.60 104.53 73.86
C ASN A 1047 43.76 103.29 74.78
N PRO A 1048 44.65 102.35 74.44
CA PRO A 1048 44.80 101.10 75.20
C PRO A 1048 45.30 101.37 76.63
N VAL A 1049 44.67 100.70 77.61
CA VAL A 1049 45.19 100.67 78.99
C VAL A 1049 46.51 99.89 79.04
N LEU A 1050 47.36 100.18 80.03
CA LEU A 1050 48.73 99.66 80.12
C LEU A 1050 48.83 98.12 80.00
N GLY A 1051 47.80 97.38 80.41
CA GLY A 1051 47.72 95.92 80.32
C GLY A 1051 47.41 95.36 78.93
N ASP A 1052 46.85 96.18 78.03
CA ASP A 1052 46.37 95.74 76.71
C ASP A 1052 47.29 96.21 75.56
N ILE A 1053 48.30 97.05 75.84
CA ILE A 1053 49.25 97.55 74.84
C ILE A 1053 49.96 96.40 74.10
N ALA A 1054 50.28 95.30 74.80
CA ALA A 1054 50.90 94.13 74.18
C ALA A 1054 49.94 93.43 73.20
N ALA A 1055 48.68 93.26 73.59
CA ALA A 1055 47.63 92.69 72.75
C ALA A 1055 47.33 93.57 71.53
N VAL A 1056 47.23 94.90 71.68
CA VAL A 1056 47.04 95.85 70.57
C VAL A 1056 48.21 95.78 69.58
N ASN A 1057 49.46 95.71 70.05
CA ASN A 1057 50.62 95.57 69.17
C ASN A 1057 50.65 94.21 68.45
N GLN A 1058 50.23 93.13 69.11
CA GLN A 1058 50.11 91.82 68.50
C GLN A 1058 49.03 91.81 67.41
N ILE A 1059 47.85 92.36 67.69
CA ILE A 1059 46.77 92.54 66.70
C ILE A 1059 47.24 93.41 65.54
N LYS A 1060 47.91 94.55 65.80
CA LYS A 1060 48.47 95.44 64.77
C LYS A 1060 49.41 94.71 63.81
N ASN A 1061 50.26 93.83 64.34
CA ASN A 1061 51.18 93.03 63.53
C ASN A 1061 50.43 91.98 62.69
N LEU A 1062 49.43 91.30 63.27
CA LEU A 1062 48.63 90.29 62.55
C LEU A 1062 47.81 90.92 61.42
N ILE A 1063 47.07 92.00 61.70
CA ILE A 1063 46.22 92.66 60.70
C ILE A 1063 47.01 93.49 59.67
N SER A 1064 48.33 93.66 59.83
CA SER A 1064 49.16 94.34 58.81
C SER A 1064 49.17 93.59 57.47
N ASN A 1065 48.84 92.30 57.48
CA ASN A 1065 48.70 91.46 56.29
C ASN A 1065 47.24 91.08 55.99
N SER A 1066 46.26 91.63 56.73
CA SER A 1066 44.84 91.36 56.49
C SER A 1066 44.34 92.20 55.31
N LEU A 1067 43.46 91.62 54.52
CA LEU A 1067 42.71 92.34 53.47
C LEU A 1067 41.46 93.01 54.04
N LEU A 1068 40.88 92.45 55.10
CA LEU A 1068 39.62 92.92 55.69
C LEU A 1068 39.82 93.96 56.81
N TYR A 1069 41.06 94.17 57.27
CA TYR A 1069 41.41 95.08 58.35
C TYR A 1069 42.66 95.91 58.04
N ASP A 1070 42.65 97.18 58.42
CA ASP A 1070 43.71 98.15 58.12
C ASP A 1070 44.47 98.56 59.39
N ALA A 1071 45.70 98.05 59.53
CA ALA A 1071 46.59 98.35 60.66
C ALA A 1071 46.92 99.85 60.83
N SER A 1072 46.80 100.66 59.77
CA SER A 1072 47.07 102.10 59.82
C SER A 1072 46.02 102.87 60.63
N LYS A 1073 44.85 102.26 60.88
CA LYS A 1073 43.76 102.84 61.66
C LYS A 1073 43.96 102.75 63.18
N ILE A 1074 45.00 102.05 63.66
CA ILE A 1074 45.34 102.00 65.09
C ILE A 1074 46.07 103.30 65.49
N GLY A 1075 45.39 104.15 66.26
CA GLY A 1075 45.83 105.52 66.60
C GLY A 1075 46.94 105.63 67.65
N TYR A 1076 47.40 104.52 68.23
CA TYR A 1076 48.45 104.50 69.26
C TYR A 1076 49.84 104.22 68.65
N ASN A 1077 50.79 105.13 68.86
CA ASN A 1077 52.20 105.03 68.41
C ASN A 1077 53.13 104.55 69.52
#